data_AF-A0A1Y4TQI6-F1
#
_entry.id   AF-A0A1Y4TQI6-F1
#
_cell.length_a   1.000
_cell.length_b   1.000
_cell.length_c   1.000
_cell.angle_alpha   90.00
_cell.angle_beta   90.00
_cell.angle_gamma   90.00
#
_symmetry.space_group_name_H-M   'P 1'
#
loop_
_entity.id
_entity.type
_entity.pdbx_description
1 polymer ?
#
loop_
_entity_poly.entity_id
_entity_poly.type
_entity_poly.pdbx_seq_one_letter_code
_entity_poly.pdbx_strand_id
1 'polypeptide(L)'
;MKTKRILPFVLAAAMLLSACGGNSAAQSGEGAYTAGTYTGEGQGYGGTVTVTITTDANSILEVTAEGADETPTVGGAALEELAAQVKEAQSAEIDGVAGATLTSNGVKAAAQAAIDAAMGKEAESSEKAAVADGTYTAKAPSYGVMGEMELSVTFADNQITDITTINAGSATQADEDEYSPIYATVEENLYPRIIESQSLAVDAISGATVSSNAAKTIVAEIIDANGGDSSQWYTPVKKSTEEVTLEGYDVIVVGLGSSGMASYLSAAENGATVFGIETAAKIGGNGTNTAGPLGVNPAKQVAANGGENFVDPDELLAAWMEYTDGDAKEELVKLFIDESGETFGWLEDNYDFSFLDSMMAFYDSHGWKLWTMYYDSTMTSKDLAYVNSMEKAKGYNEKNDYMTELTATNLLLDDAGKVIGVQAEYYDGTIYKIYGDSVILATGGYIGNAEMTTEYTGYVWKTKGMTQCDGFAIQEGLKLGGALYNEDVAVEDHIAQLDTIIRSDDYSNDDKSILTSLVLDLNYQMIDSNGDSFDGNYNGLGIAFNAWEAGSNYYVLINEEEYNAIKTEGLISFNQPMFFNQGGTYEEGTPVENLDDIIAMGEEFNTVVVADSLEDLESKLGMTINLEDVHGQTEGKIYCIKGAAYVYSTCGGLDVDTNMNLLKTDGTAIDNVYVVGNDSLGVLNESNKAYVTYGGCAQGWALTSGRLAGANAAALFLLIFPHPGQRGRLRPLWLPVPPAPPVRPPQCHYRGNSAFLPGGHHGEYFRPDSGGRSAQSRCNKRIHPPRQTAGAHPAGSQPPPQRSPPPAAHTSKAGRTRLPAAAYHTACPVPVHSAANPAGPARHTPDPSTGCRRRCCCHRESPGPRTPGRPGPGIPSPAGPRYSSGRSQRSGSCPTRAAPSWTGSG
;
A
#
# COMPACT_ATOMS: atom_id res chain seq x y z
N MET A 1 -18.66 -22.98 -67.50
CA MET A 1 -18.67 -24.19 -68.36
C MET A 1 -18.24 -25.39 -67.48
N LYS A 2 -18.80 -26.61 -67.55
CA LYS A 2 -18.76 -27.62 -68.63
C LYS A 2 -17.30 -27.98 -69.04
N THR A 3 -16.81 -29.23 -69.03
CA THR A 3 -17.49 -30.55 -68.84
C THR A 3 -16.54 -31.77 -68.71
N LYS A 4 -17.03 -32.87 -68.09
CA LYS A 4 -16.69 -34.32 -68.32
C LYS A 4 -15.31 -34.79 -67.80
N ARG A 5 -15.04 -36.06 -67.43
CA ARG A 5 -15.65 -37.43 -67.60
C ARG A 5 -15.09 -38.34 -66.45
N ILE A 6 -15.43 -39.63 -66.17
CA ILE A 6 -16.30 -40.72 -66.69
C ILE A 6 -16.66 -41.67 -65.49
N LEU A 7 -17.93 -42.04 -65.24
CA LEU A 7 -18.60 -43.36 -65.37
C LEU A 7 -18.05 -44.59 -64.56
N PRO A 8 -18.90 -45.37 -63.81
CA PRO A 8 -18.49 -46.42 -62.85
C PRO A 8 -18.92 -47.87 -63.24
N PHE A 9 -18.81 -48.86 -62.34
CA PHE A 9 -19.50 -50.17 -62.47
C PHE A 9 -19.75 -50.90 -61.12
N VAL A 10 -21.01 -51.39 -60.91
CA VAL A 10 -21.41 -52.63 -60.15
C VAL A 10 -21.18 -52.69 -58.61
N LEU A 11 -22.12 -53.15 -57.76
CA LEU A 11 -23.53 -53.55 -57.94
C LEU A 11 -24.30 -53.47 -56.59
N ALA A 12 -25.63 -53.34 -56.66
CA ALA A 12 -26.55 -53.64 -55.55
C ALA A 12 -27.79 -54.40 -56.07
N ALA A 13 -28.28 -55.41 -55.33
CA ALA A 13 -29.69 -55.87 -55.31
C ALA A 13 -29.88 -57.17 -54.51
N ALA A 14 -30.66 -57.11 -53.42
CA ALA A 14 -31.59 -58.18 -52.98
C ALA A 14 -32.50 -57.62 -51.86
N MET A 15 -33.81 -57.48 -52.13
CA MET A 15 -34.80 -57.13 -51.11
C MET A 15 -35.63 -58.35 -50.71
N LEU A 16 -36.01 -58.41 -49.44
CA LEU A 16 -37.17 -59.12 -48.87
C LEU A 16 -37.29 -60.63 -49.12
N LEU A 17 -37.14 -61.43 -48.04
CA LEU A 17 -38.11 -62.50 -47.73
C LEU A 17 -38.04 -62.96 -46.26
N SER A 18 -39.22 -63.26 -45.71
CA SER A 18 -39.51 -64.00 -44.47
C SER A 18 -39.22 -63.34 -43.12
N ALA A 19 -40.25 -63.40 -42.25
CA ALA A 19 -40.24 -62.98 -40.85
C ALA A 19 -40.44 -64.21 -39.92
N CYS A 20 -40.86 -63.95 -38.67
CA CYS A 20 -40.95 -64.88 -37.52
C CYS A 20 -39.58 -65.20 -36.87
N GLY A 21 -39.37 -64.97 -35.57
CA GLY A 21 -40.20 -64.31 -34.56
C GLY A 21 -39.38 -64.09 -33.29
N GLY A 22 -39.55 -62.95 -32.62
CA GLY A 22 -38.65 -62.52 -31.53
C GLY A 22 -39.24 -62.60 -30.13
N ASN A 23 -38.58 -61.96 -29.17
CA ASN A 23 -39.20 -61.46 -27.94
C ASN A 23 -38.52 -60.14 -27.50
N SER A 24 -39.22 -59.32 -26.73
CA SER A 24 -38.88 -57.89 -26.54
C SER A 24 -38.19 -57.58 -25.21
N ALA A 25 -37.27 -56.62 -25.25
CA ALA A 25 -36.97 -55.67 -24.17
C ALA A 25 -36.50 -54.34 -24.81
N ALA A 26 -36.62 -53.22 -24.12
CA ALA A 26 -36.28 -51.89 -24.63
C ALA A 26 -35.11 -51.29 -23.85
N GLN A 27 -34.41 -50.33 -24.46
CA GLN A 27 -33.48 -49.44 -23.76
C GLN A 27 -33.61 -48.03 -24.36
N SER A 28 -33.84 -47.05 -23.49
CA SER A 28 -33.78 -45.61 -23.81
C SER A 28 -32.33 -45.13 -23.76
N GLY A 29 -31.99 -44.09 -24.52
CA GLY A 29 -30.71 -43.40 -24.36
C GLY A 29 -30.70 -42.59 -23.06
N GLU A 30 -29.56 -42.61 -22.38
CA GLU A 30 -29.24 -41.68 -21.29
C GLU A 30 -28.65 -40.39 -21.87
N GLY A 31 -28.72 -39.30 -21.09
CA GLY A 31 -28.20 -37.99 -21.45
C GLY A 31 -26.68 -37.87 -21.28
N ALA A 32 -26.11 -36.77 -21.76
CA ALA A 32 -24.69 -36.44 -21.57
C ALA A 32 -24.40 -35.88 -20.17
N TYR A 33 -25.39 -35.22 -19.55
CA TYR A 33 -25.31 -34.65 -18.21
C TYR A 33 -26.49 -35.11 -17.36
N THR A 34 -26.29 -35.11 -16.04
CA THR A 34 -27.40 -35.04 -15.09
C THR A 34 -27.91 -33.59 -15.09
N ALA A 35 -29.22 -33.40 -15.20
CA ALA A 35 -29.81 -32.07 -15.23
C ALA A 35 -29.85 -31.45 -13.82
N GLY A 36 -29.25 -30.27 -13.66
CA GLY A 36 -29.09 -29.60 -12.38
C GLY A 36 -28.23 -28.34 -12.49
N THR A 37 -27.84 -27.78 -11.36
CA THR A 37 -26.87 -26.69 -11.27
C THR A 37 -25.62 -27.20 -10.57
N TYR A 38 -24.45 -26.91 -11.13
CA TYR A 38 -23.15 -27.44 -10.72
C TYR A 38 -22.16 -26.29 -10.66
N THR A 39 -21.35 -26.27 -9.62
CA THR A 39 -20.33 -25.24 -9.40
C THR A 39 -18.96 -25.91 -9.35
N GLY A 40 -17.98 -25.31 -9.99
CA GLY A 40 -16.58 -25.69 -9.94
C GLY A 40 -15.71 -24.47 -9.69
N GLU A 41 -14.48 -24.71 -9.22
CA GLU A 41 -13.53 -23.68 -8.78
C GLU A 41 -12.18 -23.89 -9.50
N GLY A 42 -11.47 -22.80 -9.74
CA GLY A 42 -10.16 -22.77 -10.38
C GLY A 42 -9.41 -21.48 -10.06
N GLN A 43 -8.09 -21.47 -10.15
CA GLN A 43 -7.30 -20.29 -9.75
C GLN A 43 -7.20 -19.27 -10.89
N GLY A 44 -7.62 -18.02 -10.63
CA GLY A 44 -7.43 -16.87 -11.52
C GLY A 44 -6.15 -16.08 -11.21
N TYR A 45 -6.08 -14.82 -11.66
CA TYR A 45 -4.94 -13.94 -11.41
C TYR A 45 -4.92 -13.40 -9.96
N GLY A 46 -6.09 -13.05 -9.43
CA GLY A 46 -6.26 -12.46 -8.11
C GLY A 46 -6.53 -13.51 -7.03
N GLY A 47 -7.40 -14.47 -7.31
CA GLY A 47 -7.82 -15.46 -6.31
C GLY A 47 -8.56 -16.64 -6.91
N THR A 48 -9.55 -17.17 -6.17
CA THR A 48 -10.39 -18.26 -6.66
C THR A 48 -11.43 -17.70 -7.63
N VAL A 49 -11.52 -18.32 -8.80
CA VAL A 49 -12.58 -18.09 -9.79
C VAL A 49 -13.54 -19.26 -9.75
N THR A 50 -14.81 -18.95 -9.51
CA THR A 50 -15.92 -19.88 -9.36
C THR A 50 -16.78 -19.84 -10.61
N VAL A 51 -17.02 -20.98 -11.24
CA VAL A 51 -17.91 -21.10 -12.41
C VAL A 51 -19.11 -21.96 -12.03
N THR A 52 -20.31 -21.40 -12.18
CA THR A 52 -21.56 -22.12 -11.97
C THR A 52 -22.25 -22.35 -13.31
N ILE A 53 -22.53 -23.61 -13.63
CA ILE A 53 -23.26 -24.03 -14.83
C ILE A 53 -24.63 -24.61 -14.46
N THR A 54 -25.62 -24.44 -15.31
CA THR A 54 -26.91 -25.15 -15.21
C THR A 54 -27.15 -25.97 -16.47
N THR A 55 -27.49 -27.25 -16.33
CA THR A 55 -27.59 -28.24 -17.42
C THR A 55 -28.99 -28.82 -17.58
N ASP A 56 -29.33 -29.20 -18.81
CA ASP A 56 -30.34 -30.22 -19.08
C ASP A 56 -29.66 -31.57 -19.38
N ALA A 57 -30.41 -32.59 -19.79
CA ALA A 57 -29.84 -33.90 -20.12
C ALA A 57 -28.88 -33.91 -21.34
N ASN A 58 -28.75 -32.80 -22.09
CA ASN A 58 -28.06 -32.75 -23.39
C ASN A 58 -27.11 -31.55 -23.54
N SER A 59 -27.25 -30.51 -22.72
CA SER A 59 -26.65 -29.19 -22.95
C SER A 59 -26.47 -28.37 -21.67
N ILE A 60 -25.54 -27.41 -21.73
CA ILE A 60 -25.36 -26.35 -20.73
C ILE A 60 -26.28 -25.19 -21.12
N LEU A 61 -27.24 -24.87 -20.26
CA LEU A 61 -28.27 -23.84 -20.46
C LEU A 61 -27.77 -22.45 -20.06
N GLU A 62 -27.03 -22.37 -18.96
CA GLU A 62 -26.56 -21.13 -18.33
C GLU A 62 -25.17 -21.35 -17.71
N VAL A 63 -24.36 -20.30 -17.69
CA VAL A 63 -23.01 -20.24 -17.10
C VAL A 63 -22.87 -18.86 -16.47
N THR A 64 -22.34 -18.78 -15.26
CA THR A 64 -21.79 -17.56 -14.64
C THR A 64 -20.36 -17.84 -14.18
N ALA A 65 -19.53 -16.80 -14.16
CA ALA A 65 -18.20 -16.83 -13.58
C ALA A 65 -18.06 -15.66 -12.59
N GLU A 66 -17.53 -15.94 -11.41
CA GLU A 66 -17.38 -15.03 -10.28
C GLU A 66 -15.95 -15.15 -9.74
N GLY A 67 -15.34 -14.05 -9.31
CA GLY A 67 -13.97 -14.04 -8.80
C GLY A 67 -13.70 -12.72 -8.08
N ALA A 68 -14.04 -12.67 -6.80
CA ALA A 68 -14.07 -11.42 -6.02
C ALA A 68 -12.69 -10.77 -5.86
N ASP A 69 -11.63 -11.58 -5.85
CA ASP A 69 -10.25 -11.12 -5.70
C ASP A 69 -9.58 -10.73 -7.03
N GLU A 70 -10.23 -11.01 -8.18
CA GLU A 70 -9.67 -10.69 -9.50
C GLU A 70 -9.50 -9.17 -9.69
N THR A 71 -8.44 -8.76 -10.38
CA THR A 71 -8.21 -7.36 -10.74
C THR A 71 -9.41 -6.81 -11.52
N PRO A 72 -10.22 -5.87 -10.98
CA PRO A 72 -11.54 -5.59 -11.54
C PRO A 72 -11.51 -5.12 -13.00
N THR A 73 -10.47 -4.38 -13.38
CA THR A 73 -10.26 -3.82 -14.73
C THR A 73 -9.66 -4.81 -15.73
N VAL A 74 -9.21 -6.00 -15.30
CA VAL A 74 -8.54 -6.99 -16.17
C VAL A 74 -9.14 -8.38 -15.96
N GLY A 75 -8.86 -9.03 -14.82
CA GLY A 75 -9.43 -10.34 -14.50
C GLY A 75 -10.95 -10.27 -14.35
N GLY A 76 -11.46 -9.35 -13.52
CA GLY A 76 -12.89 -9.20 -13.27
C GLY A 76 -13.69 -8.89 -14.56
N ALA A 77 -13.16 -7.98 -15.39
CA ALA A 77 -13.73 -7.66 -16.70
C ALA A 77 -13.77 -8.86 -17.68
N ALA A 78 -12.80 -9.78 -17.61
CA ALA A 78 -12.74 -10.96 -18.46
C ALA A 78 -13.78 -12.05 -18.08
N LEU A 79 -14.27 -12.09 -16.83
CA LEU A 79 -15.14 -13.15 -16.34
C LEU A 79 -16.45 -13.29 -17.15
N GLU A 80 -17.09 -12.18 -17.52
CA GLU A 80 -18.35 -12.21 -18.30
C GLU A 80 -18.12 -12.76 -19.72
N GLU A 81 -17.02 -12.36 -20.38
CA GLU A 81 -16.66 -12.87 -21.70
C GLU A 81 -16.34 -14.36 -21.66
N LEU A 82 -15.50 -14.79 -20.70
CA LEU A 82 -15.10 -16.19 -20.55
C LEU A 82 -16.31 -17.10 -20.23
N ALA A 83 -17.23 -16.65 -19.36
CA ALA A 83 -18.48 -17.36 -19.09
C ALA A 83 -19.37 -17.50 -20.36
N ALA A 84 -19.43 -16.45 -21.18
CA ALA A 84 -20.14 -16.51 -22.47
C ALA A 84 -19.47 -17.49 -23.45
N GLN A 85 -18.13 -17.53 -23.51
CA GLN A 85 -17.40 -18.49 -24.34
C GLN A 85 -17.67 -19.95 -23.92
N VAL A 86 -17.64 -20.28 -22.61
CA VAL A 86 -17.97 -21.64 -22.12
C VAL A 86 -19.37 -22.07 -22.54
N LYS A 87 -20.33 -21.13 -22.47
CA LYS A 87 -21.72 -21.34 -22.88
C LYS A 87 -21.87 -21.57 -24.39
N GLU A 88 -21.14 -20.86 -25.23
CA GLU A 88 -21.16 -21.06 -26.68
C GLU A 88 -20.44 -22.36 -27.09
N ALA A 89 -19.29 -22.66 -26.49
CA ALA A 89 -18.51 -23.86 -26.76
C ALA A 89 -19.15 -25.15 -26.23
N GLN A 90 -20.04 -25.05 -25.23
CA GLN A 90 -20.57 -26.19 -24.46
C GLN A 90 -19.46 -27.06 -23.84
N SER A 91 -18.35 -26.41 -23.47
CA SER A 91 -17.06 -27.02 -23.13
C SER A 91 -16.20 -26.02 -22.34
N ALA A 92 -15.24 -26.52 -21.55
CA ALA A 92 -14.19 -25.69 -20.98
C ALA A 92 -13.07 -25.33 -21.98
N GLU A 93 -13.03 -25.99 -23.14
CA GLU A 93 -12.11 -25.70 -24.24
C GLU A 93 -12.50 -24.38 -24.95
N ILE A 94 -12.08 -23.26 -24.37
CA ILE A 94 -12.32 -21.90 -24.86
C ILE A 94 -11.00 -21.15 -25.11
N ASP A 95 -11.07 -20.02 -25.84
CA ASP A 95 -9.92 -19.14 -26.03
C ASP A 95 -9.58 -18.39 -24.72
N GLY A 96 -8.43 -17.70 -24.69
CA GLY A 96 -8.03 -16.86 -23.55
C GLY A 96 -8.24 -15.39 -23.85
N VAL A 97 -8.69 -14.61 -22.86
CA VAL A 97 -8.75 -13.15 -22.96
C VAL A 97 -7.34 -12.58 -22.79
N ALA A 98 -6.89 -11.76 -23.75
CA ALA A 98 -5.57 -11.15 -23.72
C ALA A 98 -5.40 -10.24 -22.48
N GLY A 99 -4.24 -10.32 -21.82
CA GLY A 99 -3.99 -9.65 -20.53
C GLY A 99 -4.58 -10.36 -19.31
N ALA A 100 -5.59 -11.23 -19.49
CA ALA A 100 -6.26 -11.98 -18.41
C ALA A 100 -6.01 -13.51 -18.52
N THR A 101 -4.79 -13.92 -18.90
CA THR A 101 -4.43 -15.33 -19.19
C THR A 101 -4.68 -16.26 -18.00
N LEU A 102 -4.32 -15.86 -16.78
CA LEU A 102 -4.55 -16.67 -15.59
C LEU A 102 -6.02 -16.76 -15.22
N THR A 103 -6.75 -15.65 -15.23
CA THR A 103 -8.21 -15.64 -15.05
C THR A 103 -8.92 -16.52 -16.08
N SER A 104 -8.43 -16.50 -17.33
CA SER A 104 -8.90 -17.39 -18.40
C SER A 104 -8.67 -18.87 -18.05
N ASN A 105 -7.48 -19.23 -17.56
CA ASN A 105 -7.19 -20.60 -17.15
C ASN A 105 -7.97 -21.02 -15.90
N GLY A 106 -8.21 -20.09 -14.96
CA GLY A 106 -9.10 -20.28 -13.81
C GLY A 106 -10.53 -20.59 -14.21
N VAL A 107 -11.13 -19.79 -15.12
CA VAL A 107 -12.46 -20.07 -15.68
C VAL A 107 -12.48 -21.42 -16.41
N LYS A 108 -11.45 -21.78 -17.17
CA LYS A 108 -11.37 -23.10 -17.83
C LYS A 108 -11.37 -24.25 -16.82
N ALA A 109 -10.52 -24.19 -15.79
CA ALA A 109 -10.46 -25.21 -14.75
C ALA A 109 -11.78 -25.32 -13.97
N ALA A 110 -12.34 -24.19 -13.55
CA ALA A 110 -13.62 -24.11 -12.84
C ALA A 110 -14.80 -24.64 -13.69
N ALA A 111 -14.86 -24.27 -14.97
CA ALA A 111 -15.85 -24.77 -15.92
C ALA A 111 -15.70 -26.28 -16.13
N GLN A 112 -14.48 -26.79 -16.27
CA GLN A 112 -14.23 -28.22 -16.46
C GLN A 112 -14.65 -29.04 -15.23
N ALA A 113 -14.35 -28.55 -14.02
CA ALA A 113 -14.80 -29.17 -12.77
C ALA A 113 -16.35 -29.18 -12.66
N ALA A 114 -17.01 -28.08 -13.01
CA ALA A 114 -18.47 -28.00 -13.03
C ALA A 114 -19.10 -28.96 -14.07
N ILE A 115 -18.49 -29.06 -15.26
CA ILE A 115 -18.90 -29.98 -16.33
C ILE A 115 -18.73 -31.44 -15.89
N ASP A 116 -17.61 -31.80 -15.26
CA ASP A 116 -17.35 -33.18 -14.82
C ASP A 116 -18.27 -33.62 -13.68
N ALA A 117 -18.58 -32.71 -12.75
CA ALA A 117 -19.63 -32.91 -11.75
C ALA A 117 -21.02 -33.12 -12.41
N ALA A 118 -21.36 -32.33 -13.44
CA ALA A 118 -22.60 -32.50 -14.20
C ALA A 118 -22.65 -33.83 -14.98
N MET A 119 -21.51 -34.32 -15.46
CA MET A 119 -21.38 -35.65 -16.08
C MET A 119 -21.39 -36.81 -15.06
N GLY A 120 -21.38 -36.51 -13.75
CA GLY A 120 -21.33 -37.54 -12.69
C GLY A 120 -19.98 -38.28 -12.61
N LYS A 121 -18.89 -37.64 -13.07
CA LYS A 121 -17.53 -38.15 -12.83
C LYS A 121 -17.13 -37.77 -11.40
N GLU A 122 -16.61 -38.73 -10.64
CA GLU A 122 -15.81 -38.39 -9.47
C GLU A 122 -14.49 -37.77 -9.94
N ALA A 123 -13.92 -36.86 -9.16
CA ALA A 123 -12.62 -36.25 -9.46
C ALA A 123 -11.49 -37.28 -9.25
N GLU A 124 -11.26 -38.14 -10.24
CA GLU A 124 -10.05 -38.97 -10.29
C GLU A 124 -8.82 -38.05 -10.36
N SER A 125 -7.89 -38.23 -9.44
CA SER A 125 -6.56 -37.63 -9.55
C SER A 125 -5.82 -38.29 -10.71
N SER A 126 -5.87 -37.67 -11.89
CA SER A 126 -4.98 -38.01 -13.00
C SER A 126 -3.52 -37.93 -12.51
N GLU A 127 -2.70 -38.90 -12.91
CA GLU A 127 -1.25 -38.79 -12.67
C GLU A 127 -0.73 -37.56 -13.41
N LYS A 128 -0.17 -36.59 -12.66
CA LYS A 128 0.34 -35.33 -13.20
C LYS A 128 1.21 -35.57 -14.43
N ALA A 129 0.89 -34.89 -15.53
CA ALA A 129 1.70 -34.87 -16.74
C ALA A 129 3.18 -34.58 -16.38
N ALA A 130 4.08 -35.41 -16.90
CA ALA A 130 5.44 -35.50 -16.40
C ALA A 130 6.30 -34.30 -16.84
N VAL A 131 6.56 -33.39 -15.90
CA VAL A 131 7.53 -32.31 -16.07
C VAL A 131 8.94 -32.93 -16.19
N ALA A 132 9.73 -32.44 -17.14
CA ALA A 132 11.11 -32.91 -17.30
C ALA A 132 12.00 -32.54 -16.10
N ASP A 133 12.88 -33.46 -15.69
CA ASP A 133 13.90 -33.19 -14.66
C ASP A 133 14.86 -32.08 -15.13
N GLY A 134 15.05 -31.04 -14.30
CA GLY A 134 15.91 -29.91 -14.64
C GLY A 134 15.76 -28.72 -13.69
N THR A 135 16.49 -27.65 -13.97
CA THR A 135 16.32 -26.34 -13.33
C THR A 135 16.02 -25.32 -14.42
N TYR A 136 14.93 -24.58 -14.25
CA TYR A 136 14.34 -23.71 -15.26
C TYR A 136 14.14 -22.29 -14.71
N THR A 137 13.86 -21.35 -15.60
CA THR A 137 13.65 -19.93 -15.28
C THR A 137 12.57 -19.34 -16.17
N ALA A 138 11.65 -18.59 -15.59
CA ALA A 138 10.63 -17.80 -16.29
C ALA A 138 10.34 -16.51 -15.50
N LYS A 139 9.52 -15.62 -16.08
CA LYS A 139 9.25 -14.27 -15.56
C LYS A 139 7.77 -13.95 -15.54
N ALA A 140 7.36 -13.09 -14.62
CA ALA A 140 6.03 -12.50 -14.60
C ALA A 140 6.01 -11.12 -13.91
N PRO A 141 5.06 -10.23 -14.27
CA PRO A 141 4.84 -8.96 -13.55
C PRO A 141 4.53 -9.17 -12.06
N SER A 142 5.23 -8.43 -11.22
CA SER A 142 5.25 -8.55 -9.75
C SER A 142 4.53 -7.37 -9.06
N TYR A 143 4.65 -7.22 -7.74
CA TYR A 143 4.33 -5.93 -7.10
C TYR A 143 5.36 -4.83 -7.44
N GLY A 144 6.64 -5.19 -7.56
CA GLY A 144 7.74 -4.28 -7.91
C GLY A 144 7.56 -3.62 -9.29
N VAL A 145 8.23 -2.48 -9.55
CA VAL A 145 7.79 -1.54 -10.59
C VAL A 145 8.82 -1.13 -11.66
N MET A 146 10.08 -1.58 -11.60
CA MET A 146 11.01 -1.38 -12.74
C MET A 146 10.93 -2.52 -13.76
N GLY A 147 10.56 -3.72 -13.34
CA GLY A 147 10.52 -4.90 -14.21
C GLY A 147 9.93 -6.14 -13.53
N GLU A 148 10.07 -7.27 -14.19
CA GLU A 148 9.43 -8.53 -13.81
C GLU A 148 10.17 -9.29 -12.70
N MET A 149 9.41 -10.09 -11.93
CA MET A 149 9.98 -11.14 -11.09
C MET A 149 10.56 -12.24 -11.97
N GLU A 150 11.73 -12.77 -11.60
CA GLU A 150 12.36 -13.92 -12.24
C GLU A 150 12.67 -14.96 -11.15
N LEU A 151 12.16 -16.19 -11.30
CA LEU A 151 12.47 -17.28 -10.38
C LEU A 151 13.21 -18.41 -11.09
N SER A 152 14.02 -19.15 -10.34
CA SER A 152 14.52 -20.45 -10.74
C SER A 152 13.77 -21.57 -10.01
N VAL A 153 13.31 -22.58 -10.74
CA VAL A 153 12.55 -23.71 -10.20
C VAL A 153 13.20 -25.02 -10.61
N THR A 154 13.44 -25.92 -9.65
CA THR A 154 14.08 -27.22 -9.90
C THR A 154 13.08 -28.38 -9.77
N PHE A 155 12.94 -29.15 -10.85
CA PHE A 155 12.13 -30.37 -10.91
C PHE A 155 13.02 -31.63 -10.88
N ALA A 156 12.60 -32.63 -10.11
CA ALA A 156 13.19 -33.97 -10.10
C ALA A 156 12.13 -35.02 -9.76
N ASP A 157 12.14 -36.17 -10.45
CA ASP A 157 11.18 -37.28 -10.25
C ASP A 157 9.69 -36.80 -10.34
N ASN A 158 9.41 -35.84 -11.22
CA ASN A 158 8.11 -35.13 -11.38
C ASN A 158 7.63 -34.36 -10.13
N GLN A 159 8.55 -33.85 -9.31
CA GLN A 159 8.27 -33.02 -8.13
C GLN A 159 9.06 -31.71 -8.18
N ILE A 160 8.46 -30.62 -7.67
CA ILE A 160 9.19 -29.37 -7.38
C ILE A 160 10.07 -29.63 -6.16
N THR A 161 11.36 -29.32 -6.25
CA THR A 161 12.34 -29.61 -5.19
C THR A 161 13.10 -28.38 -4.68
N ASP A 162 13.08 -27.28 -5.44
CA ASP A 162 13.65 -25.99 -5.07
C ASP A 162 12.92 -24.87 -5.83
N ILE A 163 12.71 -23.73 -5.18
CA ILE A 163 12.29 -22.46 -5.78
C ILE A 163 13.22 -21.40 -5.19
N THR A 164 13.90 -20.65 -6.05
CA THR A 164 14.89 -19.62 -5.68
C THR A 164 14.64 -18.35 -6.48
N THR A 165 14.58 -17.18 -5.84
CA THR A 165 14.46 -15.90 -6.54
C THR A 165 15.75 -15.52 -7.29
N ILE A 166 15.59 -15.05 -8.53
CA ILE A 166 16.65 -14.38 -9.30
C ILE A 166 16.43 -12.86 -9.26
N ASN A 167 15.18 -12.41 -9.37
CA ASN A 167 14.77 -11.00 -9.24
C ASN A 167 13.35 -10.91 -8.67
N ALA A 168 13.08 -9.95 -7.79
CA ALA A 168 11.72 -9.65 -7.28
C ALA A 168 10.94 -8.64 -8.16
N GLY A 169 11.63 -7.95 -9.07
CA GLY A 169 11.08 -6.87 -9.90
C GLY A 169 11.30 -5.46 -9.34
N SER A 170 12.45 -5.22 -8.68
CA SER A 170 12.71 -4.11 -7.74
C SER A 170 12.37 -2.69 -8.23
N ALA A 171 12.33 -1.72 -7.30
CA ALA A 171 12.17 -0.30 -7.60
C ALA A 171 13.17 0.55 -6.81
N THR A 172 14.03 1.30 -7.49
CA THR A 172 15.14 2.00 -6.81
C THR A 172 14.68 3.21 -6.00
N GLN A 173 15.11 3.30 -4.73
CA GLN A 173 16.35 4.00 -4.37
C GLN A 173 16.64 3.94 -2.85
N ALA A 174 17.85 3.50 -2.47
CA ALA A 174 18.38 3.42 -1.10
C ALA A 174 17.59 2.49 -0.15
N ASP A 175 18.05 1.24 -0.04
CA ASP A 175 17.59 0.21 0.91
C ASP A 175 16.11 -0.23 0.80
N GLU A 176 15.35 0.30 -0.17
CA GLU A 176 13.99 -0.12 -0.57
C GLU A 176 13.97 -0.82 -1.96
N ASP A 177 14.90 -1.75 -2.27
CA ASP A 177 14.82 -2.61 -3.49
C ASP A 177 13.52 -3.46 -3.53
N GLU A 178 12.84 -3.55 -2.39
CA GLU A 178 11.75 -4.45 -2.07
C GLU A 178 10.99 -3.82 -0.89
N TYR A 179 9.72 -4.17 -0.66
CA TYR A 179 9.18 -4.12 0.71
C TYR A 179 9.89 -5.24 1.50
N SER A 180 11.14 -5.01 1.95
CA SER A 180 12.13 -6.08 2.04
C SER A 180 11.88 -7.26 3.02
N PRO A 181 10.93 -7.17 3.98
CA PRO A 181 10.46 -8.34 4.69
C PRO A 181 9.09 -8.90 4.22
N ILE A 182 8.26 -8.17 3.45
CA ILE A 182 6.99 -8.73 2.97
C ILE A 182 7.21 -9.68 1.79
N TYR A 183 8.14 -9.38 0.87
CA TYR A 183 8.43 -10.33 -0.21
C TYR A 183 9.39 -11.43 0.24
N ALA A 184 10.28 -11.17 1.20
CA ALA A 184 10.92 -12.26 1.97
C ALA A 184 9.90 -13.26 2.54
N THR A 185 8.72 -12.85 3.02
CA THR A 185 7.69 -13.83 3.45
C THR A 185 7.13 -14.71 2.31
N VAL A 186 7.29 -14.32 1.04
CA VAL A 186 7.01 -15.20 -0.11
C VAL A 186 8.08 -16.29 -0.22
N GLU A 187 9.35 -15.95 -0.01
CA GLU A 187 10.42 -16.95 0.03
C GLU A 187 10.32 -17.87 1.27
N GLU A 188 10.05 -17.28 2.44
CA GLU A 188 10.01 -17.98 3.73
C GLU A 188 8.75 -18.83 3.91
N ASN A 189 7.58 -18.39 3.41
CA ASN A 189 6.30 -19.07 3.63
C ASN A 189 5.71 -19.69 2.35
N LEU A 190 5.73 -19.01 1.19
CA LEU A 190 5.06 -19.53 -0.02
C LEU A 190 5.84 -20.66 -0.67
N TYR A 191 7.15 -20.53 -0.82
CA TYR A 191 7.95 -21.54 -1.51
C TYR A 191 7.92 -22.89 -0.75
N PRO A 192 8.05 -22.93 0.60
CA PRO A 192 7.77 -24.15 1.37
C PRO A 192 6.34 -24.67 1.19
N ARG A 193 5.30 -23.83 1.22
CA ARG A 193 3.91 -24.27 0.98
C ARG A 193 3.76 -24.98 -0.37
N ILE A 194 4.33 -24.43 -1.45
CA ILE A 194 4.30 -25.04 -2.79
C ILE A 194 5.08 -26.36 -2.81
N ILE A 195 6.28 -26.41 -2.22
CA ILE A 195 7.16 -27.60 -2.22
C ILE A 195 6.58 -28.73 -1.35
N GLU A 196 6.00 -28.43 -0.18
CA GLU A 196 5.44 -29.44 0.72
C GLU A 196 4.11 -30.00 0.22
N SER A 197 3.23 -29.16 -0.33
CA SER A 197 1.94 -29.59 -0.89
C SER A 197 2.06 -30.17 -2.31
N GLN A 198 3.13 -29.84 -3.04
CA GLN A 198 3.24 -29.99 -4.49
C GLN A 198 2.05 -29.34 -5.23
N SER A 199 1.54 -28.20 -4.72
CA SER A 199 0.34 -27.54 -5.24
C SER A 199 0.51 -26.03 -5.40
N LEU A 200 -0.12 -25.48 -6.43
CA LEU A 200 -0.28 -24.05 -6.66
C LEU A 200 -1.58 -23.50 -6.02
N ALA A 201 -2.49 -24.38 -5.60
CA ALA A 201 -3.68 -24.06 -4.80
C ALA A 201 -3.36 -23.89 -3.29
N VAL A 202 -2.15 -23.42 -2.99
CA VAL A 202 -1.78 -22.89 -1.66
C VAL A 202 -2.26 -21.45 -1.54
N ASP A 203 -2.58 -21.01 -0.34
CA ASP A 203 -2.91 -19.60 -0.07
C ASP A 203 -1.77 -18.67 -0.52
N ALA A 204 -2.14 -17.50 -1.05
CA ALA A 204 -1.21 -16.39 -1.22
C ALA A 204 -0.82 -15.83 0.16
N ILE A 205 0.35 -15.20 0.26
CA ILE A 205 0.83 -14.67 1.54
C ILE A 205 0.17 -13.33 1.84
N SER A 206 -0.45 -13.20 3.02
CA SER A 206 -1.15 -11.98 3.45
C SER A 206 -0.22 -10.76 3.45
N GLY A 207 -0.57 -9.75 2.64
CA GLY A 207 0.25 -8.56 2.40
C GLY A 207 1.18 -8.65 1.18
N ALA A 208 1.38 -9.83 0.60
CA ALA A 208 2.19 -10.06 -0.61
C ALA A 208 1.42 -10.80 -1.72
N THR A 209 0.11 -10.61 -1.82
CA THR A 209 -0.78 -11.33 -2.76
C THR A 209 -0.32 -11.26 -4.21
N VAL A 210 0.02 -10.06 -4.71
CA VAL A 210 0.46 -9.84 -6.11
C VAL A 210 1.72 -10.64 -6.41
N SER A 211 2.75 -10.52 -5.56
CA SER A 211 4.01 -11.27 -5.73
C SER A 211 3.84 -12.77 -5.49
N SER A 212 2.91 -13.19 -4.63
CA SER A 212 2.58 -14.60 -4.42
C SER A 212 1.96 -15.22 -5.67
N ASN A 213 1.04 -14.50 -6.32
CA ASN A 213 0.40 -14.98 -7.54
C ASN A 213 1.37 -14.91 -8.72
N ALA A 214 2.22 -13.89 -8.83
CA ALA A 214 3.32 -13.85 -9.81
C ALA A 214 4.28 -15.07 -9.67
N ALA A 215 4.62 -15.47 -8.44
CA ALA A 215 5.42 -16.67 -8.21
C ALA A 215 4.69 -17.96 -8.67
N LYS A 216 3.39 -18.08 -8.40
CA LYS A 216 2.57 -19.20 -8.90
C LYS A 216 2.51 -19.22 -10.44
N THR A 217 2.40 -18.05 -11.09
CA THR A 217 2.47 -17.89 -12.56
C THR A 217 3.75 -18.48 -13.11
N ILE A 218 4.89 -18.06 -12.57
CA ILE A 218 6.23 -18.47 -13.04
C ILE A 218 6.41 -19.99 -12.90
N VAL A 219 5.91 -20.59 -11.81
CA VAL A 219 5.94 -22.06 -11.64
C VAL A 219 5.00 -22.75 -12.65
N ALA A 220 3.79 -22.24 -12.89
CA ALA A 220 2.85 -22.79 -13.86
C ALA A 220 3.41 -22.77 -15.30
N GLU A 221 3.98 -21.63 -15.73
CA GLU A 221 4.60 -21.50 -17.05
C GLU A 221 5.80 -22.45 -17.23
N ILE A 222 6.61 -22.65 -16.19
CA ILE A 222 7.72 -23.62 -16.21
C ILE A 222 7.20 -25.06 -16.35
N ILE A 223 6.08 -25.41 -15.70
CA ILE A 223 5.45 -26.74 -15.84
C ILE A 223 5.02 -26.99 -17.29
N ASP A 224 4.28 -26.04 -17.88
CA ASP A 224 3.73 -26.16 -19.23
C ASP A 224 4.83 -26.14 -20.31
N ALA A 225 5.83 -25.27 -20.15
CA ALA A 225 6.97 -25.19 -21.05
C ALA A 225 7.86 -26.45 -21.07
N ASN A 226 7.80 -27.27 -20.01
CA ASN A 226 8.65 -28.46 -19.83
C ASN A 226 7.88 -29.80 -19.84
N GLY A 227 6.69 -29.81 -20.43
CA GLY A 227 5.95 -31.02 -20.79
C GLY A 227 4.96 -31.54 -19.74
N GLY A 228 4.75 -30.78 -18.67
CA GLY A 228 3.64 -30.99 -17.74
C GLY A 228 2.33 -30.36 -18.24
N ASP A 229 1.42 -30.18 -17.30
CA ASP A 229 0.12 -29.51 -17.45
C ASP A 229 -0.16 -28.81 -16.11
N SER A 230 -0.07 -27.49 -16.08
CA SER A 230 -0.16 -26.68 -14.86
C SER A 230 -1.54 -26.71 -14.21
N SER A 231 -2.61 -27.01 -14.96
CA SER A 231 -3.96 -27.17 -14.41
C SER A 231 -4.01 -28.32 -13.38
N GLN A 232 -3.19 -29.36 -13.58
CA GLN A 232 -3.09 -30.54 -12.71
C GLN A 232 -2.31 -30.27 -11.41
N TRP A 233 -1.80 -29.04 -11.22
CA TRP A 233 -1.08 -28.62 -10.01
C TRP A 233 -1.95 -27.84 -9.02
N TYR A 234 -3.24 -27.63 -9.29
CA TYR A 234 -4.18 -26.97 -8.37
C TYR A 234 -4.93 -27.98 -7.49
N THR A 235 -4.22 -28.95 -6.90
CA THR A 235 -4.83 -29.89 -5.92
C THR A 235 -5.15 -29.14 -4.63
N PRO A 236 -6.41 -29.04 -4.17
CA PRO A 236 -6.78 -28.20 -3.03
C PRO A 236 -6.04 -28.60 -1.74
N VAL A 237 -5.39 -27.62 -1.10
CA VAL A 237 -4.71 -27.84 0.19
C VAL A 237 -5.77 -27.93 1.29
N LYS A 238 -5.81 -29.06 1.98
CA LYS A 238 -6.84 -29.35 2.98
C LYS A 238 -6.66 -28.48 4.22
N LYS A 239 -7.53 -27.48 4.38
CA LYS A 239 -7.63 -26.63 5.58
C LYS A 239 -7.76 -27.44 6.88
N SER A 240 -7.25 -26.85 7.95
CA SER A 240 -7.53 -27.19 9.33
C SER A 240 -9.02 -27.05 9.64
N THR A 241 -9.45 -27.70 10.71
CA THR A 241 -10.76 -27.51 11.34
C THR A 241 -10.60 -27.55 12.86
N GLU A 242 -9.42 -27.18 13.35
CA GLU A 242 -9.12 -27.16 14.79
C GLU A 242 -9.56 -25.83 15.41
N GLU A 243 -9.99 -25.89 16.67
CA GLU A 243 -10.33 -24.71 17.46
C GLU A 243 -9.38 -24.63 18.65
N VAL A 244 -8.56 -23.58 18.67
CA VAL A 244 -7.57 -23.31 19.71
C VAL A 244 -8.12 -22.24 20.65
N THR A 245 -8.21 -22.55 21.94
CA THR A 245 -8.60 -21.58 22.98
C THR A 245 -7.37 -21.15 23.77
N LEU A 246 -7.08 -19.85 23.80
CA LEU A 246 -5.99 -19.25 24.57
C LEU A 246 -6.60 -18.32 25.63
N GLU A 247 -6.42 -18.63 26.92
CA GLU A 247 -7.07 -17.91 28.03
C GLU A 247 -6.12 -17.09 28.88
N GLY A 248 -6.60 -15.96 29.40
CA GLY A 248 -6.02 -15.26 30.54
C GLY A 248 -4.84 -14.36 30.17
N TYR A 249 -4.93 -13.67 29.04
CA TYR A 249 -4.14 -12.45 28.80
C TYR A 249 -4.79 -11.27 29.50
N ASP A 250 -4.01 -10.26 29.88
CA ASP A 250 -4.56 -9.04 30.46
C ASP A 250 -4.92 -8.03 29.34
N VAL A 251 -4.19 -8.07 28.22
CA VAL A 251 -4.40 -7.23 27.03
C VAL A 251 -4.26 -8.07 25.75
N ILE A 252 -5.19 -7.88 24.80
CA ILE A 252 -5.07 -8.36 23.41
C ILE A 252 -4.90 -7.14 22.49
N VAL A 253 -3.99 -7.23 21.52
CA VAL A 253 -3.75 -6.17 20.52
C VAL A 253 -4.06 -6.72 19.13
N VAL A 254 -4.90 -6.01 18.38
CA VAL A 254 -5.35 -6.38 17.03
C VAL A 254 -4.74 -5.45 15.99
N GLY A 255 -3.91 -6.00 15.11
CA GLY A 255 -2.98 -5.28 14.24
C GLY A 255 -1.65 -5.00 14.97
N LEU A 256 -0.52 -5.19 14.28
CA LEU A 256 0.84 -4.95 14.80
C LEU A 256 1.61 -3.95 13.93
N GLY A 257 0.89 -2.99 13.32
CA GLY A 257 1.43 -1.73 12.83
C GLY A 257 1.98 -0.83 13.95
N SER A 258 2.40 0.41 13.64
CA SER A 258 3.01 1.35 14.60
C SER A 258 2.25 1.49 15.93
N SER A 259 0.93 1.65 15.87
CA SER A 259 0.07 1.80 17.06
C SER A 259 -0.10 0.49 17.82
N GLY A 260 -0.29 -0.62 17.12
CA GLY A 260 -0.40 -1.95 17.73
C GLY A 260 0.89 -2.39 18.42
N MET A 261 2.02 -2.26 17.73
CA MET A 261 3.35 -2.51 18.27
C MET A 261 3.59 -1.63 19.52
N ALA A 262 3.40 -0.31 19.44
CA ALA A 262 3.59 0.58 20.59
C ALA A 262 2.66 0.23 21.78
N SER A 263 1.44 -0.23 21.49
CA SER A 263 0.50 -0.74 22.50
C SER A 263 1.01 -2.02 23.18
N TYR A 264 1.48 -2.99 22.39
CA TYR A 264 2.03 -4.26 22.88
C TYR A 264 3.26 -4.03 23.75
N LEU A 265 4.21 -3.21 23.28
CA LEU A 265 5.42 -2.83 24.02
C LEU A 265 5.06 -2.20 25.37
N SER A 266 4.19 -1.18 25.37
CA SER A 266 3.81 -0.42 26.56
C SER A 266 3.01 -1.24 27.57
N ALA A 267 2.08 -2.09 27.11
CA ALA A 267 1.34 -3.00 27.98
C ALA A 267 2.28 -4.01 28.67
N ALA A 268 3.18 -4.63 27.89
CA ALA A 268 4.16 -5.57 28.41
C ALA A 268 5.13 -4.92 29.41
N GLU A 269 5.61 -3.70 29.16
CA GLU A 269 6.50 -2.96 30.07
C GLU A 269 5.82 -2.63 31.41
N ASN A 270 4.52 -2.30 31.36
CA ASN A 270 3.71 -2.08 32.56
C ASN A 270 3.31 -3.39 33.28
N GLY A 271 3.73 -4.55 32.75
CA GLY A 271 3.64 -5.85 33.40
C GLY A 271 2.40 -6.67 33.07
N ALA A 272 1.64 -6.29 32.04
CA ALA A 272 0.56 -7.11 31.50
C ALA A 272 1.10 -8.35 30.77
N THR A 273 0.29 -9.41 30.77
CA THR A 273 0.38 -10.50 29.78
C THR A 273 -0.34 -10.08 28.51
N VAL A 274 0.34 -10.16 27.37
CA VAL A 274 -0.13 -9.58 26.10
C VAL A 274 -0.14 -10.63 24.98
N PHE A 275 -1.19 -10.64 24.17
CA PHE A 275 -1.23 -11.37 22.90
C PHE A 275 -1.39 -10.41 21.72
N GLY A 276 -0.55 -10.55 20.69
CA GLY A 276 -0.62 -9.76 19.45
C GLY A 276 -1.19 -10.57 18.28
N ILE A 277 -2.09 -9.95 17.52
CA ILE A 277 -2.74 -10.53 16.32
C ILE A 277 -2.36 -9.67 15.11
N GLU A 278 -1.83 -10.28 14.04
CA GLU A 278 -1.49 -9.59 12.79
C GLU A 278 -1.94 -10.43 11.58
N THR A 279 -2.70 -9.78 10.69
CA THR A 279 -3.25 -10.38 9.46
C THR A 279 -2.16 -10.60 8.42
N ALA A 280 -1.21 -9.67 8.30
CA ALA A 280 -0.09 -9.78 7.38
C ALA A 280 0.95 -10.83 7.84
N ALA A 281 1.80 -11.29 6.93
CA ALA A 281 2.87 -12.23 7.27
C ALA A 281 4.07 -11.60 8.02
N LYS A 282 4.19 -10.27 7.99
CA LYS A 282 5.12 -9.50 8.84
C LYS A 282 4.37 -8.53 9.76
N ILE A 283 5.03 -8.12 10.84
CA ILE A 283 4.62 -6.99 11.68
C ILE A 283 5.07 -5.64 11.07
N GLY A 284 4.51 -4.53 11.57
CA GLY A 284 4.94 -3.16 11.25
C GLY A 284 3.99 -2.38 10.33
N GLY A 285 3.17 -3.07 9.54
CA GLY A 285 2.10 -2.49 8.74
C GLY A 285 2.55 -1.31 7.85
N ASN A 286 1.68 -0.30 7.68
CA ASN A 286 2.04 0.96 7.02
C ASN A 286 3.18 1.73 7.69
N GLY A 287 3.45 1.46 8.97
CA GLY A 287 4.51 2.11 9.73
C GLY A 287 5.89 1.93 9.12
N THR A 288 6.19 0.75 8.59
CA THR A 288 7.47 0.46 7.93
C THR A 288 7.58 1.12 6.55
N ASN A 289 6.43 1.46 5.94
CA ASN A 289 6.32 1.90 4.54
C ASN A 289 6.34 3.44 4.40
N THR A 290 6.13 4.16 5.51
CA THR A 290 6.20 5.62 5.60
C THR A 290 7.60 6.11 5.95
N ALA A 291 7.91 7.37 5.66
CA ALA A 291 9.24 7.93 5.86
C ALA A 291 9.60 8.13 7.36
N GLY A 292 8.64 8.57 8.20
CA GLY A 292 8.81 8.69 9.65
C GLY A 292 7.75 9.53 10.38
N PRO A 293 7.76 9.59 11.72
CA PRO A 293 6.75 10.28 12.54
C PRO A 293 6.97 11.78 12.77
N LEU A 294 5.88 12.44 13.19
CA LEU A 294 5.88 13.71 13.90
C LEU A 294 6.28 13.53 15.38
N GLY A 295 7.11 14.44 15.90
CA GLY A 295 7.44 14.53 17.32
C GLY A 295 7.72 15.96 17.77
N VAL A 296 6.98 16.45 18.78
CA VAL A 296 7.15 17.80 19.31
C VAL A 296 8.34 17.85 20.27
N ASN A 297 9.33 18.70 19.94
CA ASN A 297 10.51 18.98 20.77
C ASN A 297 11.19 17.76 21.46
N PRO A 298 11.50 16.64 20.75
CA PRO A 298 12.04 15.44 21.41
C PRO A 298 13.42 15.71 22.02
N ALA A 299 13.64 15.26 23.25
CA ALA A 299 14.74 15.74 24.10
C ALA A 299 16.16 15.54 23.52
N LYS A 300 16.40 14.41 22.83
CA LYS A 300 17.67 14.10 22.14
C LYS A 300 17.91 15.08 20.99
N GLN A 301 16.91 15.27 20.14
CA GLN A 301 16.96 16.15 18.97
C GLN A 301 17.07 17.63 19.38
N VAL A 302 16.37 18.06 20.42
CA VAL A 302 16.54 19.41 21.00
C VAL A 302 17.96 19.61 21.53
N ALA A 303 18.55 18.60 22.19
CA ALA A 303 19.95 18.66 22.62
C ALA A 303 20.94 18.70 21.43
N ALA A 304 20.66 17.97 20.34
CA ALA A 304 21.42 18.05 19.09
C ALA A 304 21.30 19.44 18.41
N ASN A 305 20.12 20.07 18.51
CA ASN A 305 19.86 21.46 18.11
C ASN A 305 20.39 22.49 19.13
N GLY A 306 21.41 22.15 19.93
CA GLY A 306 22.08 23.04 20.87
C GLY A 306 21.29 23.38 22.13
N GLY A 307 20.14 22.75 22.35
CA GLY A 307 19.20 23.07 23.43
C GLY A 307 18.10 24.06 23.05
N GLU A 308 17.94 24.38 21.77
CA GLU A 308 16.84 25.22 21.26
C GLU A 308 15.68 24.34 20.77
N ASN A 309 14.46 24.66 21.20
CA ASN A 309 13.23 24.00 20.74
C ASN A 309 12.99 24.27 19.24
N PHE A 310 12.30 23.34 18.56
CA PHE A 310 11.92 23.44 17.15
C PHE A 310 10.59 24.19 16.94
N VAL A 311 9.74 24.23 17.96
CA VAL A 311 8.41 24.86 17.97
C VAL A 311 8.04 25.31 19.39
N ASP A 312 7.18 26.31 19.53
CA ASP A 312 6.47 26.57 20.80
C ASP A 312 5.16 25.74 20.82
N PRO A 313 4.95 24.86 21.82
CA PRO A 313 3.74 24.02 21.89
C PRO A 313 2.42 24.82 21.90
N ASP A 314 2.40 26.01 22.50
CA ASP A 314 1.18 26.84 22.56
C ASP A 314 0.89 27.50 21.19
N GLU A 315 1.93 27.83 20.41
CA GLU A 315 1.78 28.33 19.03
C GLU A 315 1.34 27.20 18.08
N LEU A 316 1.88 25.98 18.24
CA LEU A 316 1.47 24.81 17.46
C LEU A 316 0.00 24.44 17.72
N LEU A 317 -0.43 24.38 18.99
CA LEU A 317 -1.83 24.09 19.32
C LEU A 317 -2.77 25.15 18.72
N ALA A 318 -2.41 26.44 18.83
CA ALA A 318 -3.22 27.52 18.26
C ALA A 318 -3.36 27.42 16.74
N ALA A 319 -2.26 27.14 16.02
CA ALA A 319 -2.29 26.98 14.56
C ALA A 319 -3.00 25.70 14.11
N TRP A 320 -2.92 24.62 14.89
CA TRP A 320 -3.63 23.37 14.63
C TRP A 320 -5.15 23.56 14.74
N MET A 321 -5.60 24.22 15.81
CA MET A 321 -7.02 24.54 16.00
C MET A 321 -7.54 25.60 15.02
N GLU A 322 -6.69 26.49 14.51
CA GLU A 322 -7.01 27.39 13.39
C GLU A 322 -7.10 26.63 12.06
N TYR A 323 -6.20 25.67 11.80
CA TYR A 323 -6.24 24.83 10.60
C TYR A 323 -7.49 23.95 10.54
N THR A 324 -7.90 23.37 11.68
CA THR A 324 -9.09 22.51 11.78
C THR A 324 -10.37 23.30 12.11
N ASP A 325 -10.41 24.63 11.92
CA ASP A 325 -11.56 25.53 12.17
C ASP A 325 -12.29 25.34 13.53
N GLY A 326 -11.59 24.77 14.54
CA GLY A 326 -12.13 24.40 15.86
C GLY A 326 -12.76 23.00 16.01
N ASP A 327 -12.70 22.14 14.99
CA ASP A 327 -13.42 20.86 14.89
C ASP A 327 -12.67 19.65 15.47
N ALA A 328 -11.33 19.64 15.44
CA ALA A 328 -10.51 18.62 16.11
C ALA A 328 -10.69 18.66 17.64
N LYS A 329 -10.45 17.53 18.32
CA LYS A 329 -10.58 17.44 19.78
C LYS A 329 -9.35 18.09 20.43
N GLU A 330 -9.49 19.35 20.87
CA GLU A 330 -8.40 20.17 21.45
C GLU A 330 -7.62 19.41 22.55
N GLU A 331 -8.31 18.63 23.38
CA GLU A 331 -7.67 17.83 24.43
C GLU A 331 -6.79 16.68 23.90
N LEU A 332 -7.09 16.13 22.72
CA LEU A 332 -6.29 15.08 22.07
C LEU A 332 -5.16 15.66 21.22
N VAL A 333 -5.41 16.77 20.51
CA VAL A 333 -4.36 17.55 19.85
C VAL A 333 -3.32 17.98 20.88
N LYS A 334 -3.76 18.51 22.04
CA LYS A 334 -2.84 18.86 23.13
C LYS A 334 -2.13 17.63 23.72
N LEU A 335 -2.83 16.52 23.96
CA LEU A 335 -2.22 15.28 24.45
C LEU A 335 -1.11 14.78 23.51
N PHE A 336 -1.32 14.85 22.20
CA PHE A 336 -0.32 14.47 21.21
C PHE A 336 0.88 15.43 21.18
N ILE A 337 0.64 16.73 21.29
CA ILE A 337 1.68 17.77 21.41
C ILE A 337 2.51 17.57 22.68
N ASP A 338 1.90 17.23 23.81
CA ASP A 338 2.59 16.99 25.10
C ASP A 338 3.40 15.67 25.10
N GLU A 339 2.87 14.59 24.53
CA GLU A 339 3.41 13.23 24.71
C GLU A 339 4.23 12.70 23.52
N SER A 340 4.20 13.32 22.34
CA SER A 340 4.91 12.81 21.14
C SER A 340 6.44 12.81 21.28
N GLY A 341 7.03 13.89 21.81
CA GLY A 341 8.47 13.96 22.06
C GLY A 341 8.96 12.97 23.13
N GLU A 342 8.13 12.70 24.14
CA GLU A 342 8.41 11.68 25.16
C GLU A 342 8.25 10.26 24.59
N THR A 343 7.36 10.03 23.61
CA THR A 343 7.23 8.75 22.90
C THR A 343 8.52 8.40 22.15
N PHE A 344 9.17 9.37 21.50
CA PHE A 344 10.46 9.15 20.83
C PHE A 344 11.52 8.71 21.85
N GLY A 345 11.66 9.47 22.94
CA GLY A 345 12.62 9.17 24.01
C GLY A 345 12.37 7.79 24.65
N TRP A 346 11.11 7.41 24.87
CA TRP A 346 10.75 6.09 25.38
C TRP A 346 11.16 4.96 24.44
N LEU A 347 10.95 5.12 23.12
CA LEU A 347 11.36 4.15 22.10
C LEU A 347 12.90 4.00 22.02
N GLU A 348 13.67 5.09 22.15
CA GLU A 348 15.14 5.04 22.11
C GLU A 348 15.79 4.53 23.41
N ASP A 349 15.25 4.90 24.58
CA ASP A 349 15.80 4.48 25.88
C ASP A 349 15.44 3.01 26.22
N ASN A 350 14.26 2.54 25.78
CA ASN A 350 13.69 1.27 26.24
C ASN A 350 13.49 0.22 25.13
N TYR A 351 13.67 0.56 23.84
CA TYR A 351 13.46 -0.35 22.70
C TYR A 351 14.59 -0.22 21.67
N ASP A 352 14.46 -0.86 20.51
CA ASP A 352 15.54 -0.91 19.50
C ASP A 352 15.42 0.19 18.42
N PHE A 353 14.66 1.25 18.68
CA PHE A 353 14.47 2.36 17.77
C PHE A 353 15.60 3.39 17.90
N SER A 354 15.94 4.04 16.79
CA SER A 354 16.81 5.21 16.76
C SER A 354 16.29 6.22 15.73
N PHE A 355 15.98 7.44 16.20
CA PHE A 355 15.57 8.57 15.37
C PHE A 355 16.79 9.41 14.99
N LEU A 356 16.78 10.01 13.79
CA LEU A 356 17.83 10.95 13.40
C LEU A 356 17.88 12.16 14.35
N ASP A 357 19.09 12.66 14.62
CA ASP A 357 19.34 13.89 15.38
C ASP A 357 18.74 15.14 14.70
N SER A 358 18.48 15.07 13.40
CA SER A 358 18.03 16.18 12.57
C SER A 358 16.51 16.15 12.33
N MET A 359 15.77 17.00 13.05
CA MET A 359 14.37 17.29 12.71
C MET A 359 14.27 18.15 11.44
N MET A 360 13.23 17.90 10.66
CA MET A 360 12.95 18.50 9.36
C MET A 360 11.56 19.13 9.34
N ALA A 361 11.40 20.19 8.56
CA ALA A 361 10.10 20.75 8.23
C ALA A 361 9.63 20.11 6.92
N PHE A 362 8.38 19.68 6.88
CA PHE A 362 7.79 18.93 5.79
C PHE A 362 6.47 19.59 5.45
N TYR A 363 6.49 20.40 4.38
CA TYR A 363 5.33 21.04 3.72
C TYR A 363 4.45 22.02 4.54
N ASP A 364 4.66 22.16 5.84
CA ASP A 364 4.11 23.26 6.65
C ASP A 364 4.63 24.66 6.24
N SER A 365 3.71 25.63 6.19
CA SER A 365 3.99 27.03 5.83
C SER A 365 4.75 27.84 6.89
N HIS A 366 4.74 27.43 8.16
CA HIS A 366 5.52 28.06 9.24
C HIS A 366 7.00 27.64 9.20
N GLY A 367 7.30 26.49 8.58
CA GLY A 367 8.63 25.88 8.54
C GLY A 367 9.02 25.18 9.84
N TRP A 368 8.05 24.72 10.63
CA TRP A 368 8.29 24.03 11.89
C TRP A 368 8.90 22.64 11.68
N LYS A 369 9.96 22.35 12.45
CA LYS A 369 10.73 21.10 12.31
C LYS A 369 10.16 20.01 13.21
N LEU A 370 9.04 19.45 12.79
CA LEU A 370 8.28 18.46 13.57
C LEU A 370 8.53 17.02 13.13
N TRP A 371 9.16 16.81 11.97
CA TRP A 371 9.28 15.49 11.33
C TRP A 371 10.71 14.92 11.40
N THR A 372 10.87 13.59 11.50
CA THR A 372 12.18 12.91 11.38
C THR A 372 12.04 11.46 10.90
N MET A 373 13.15 10.87 10.42
CA MET A 373 13.23 9.46 10.02
C MET A 373 13.79 8.59 11.16
N TYR A 374 13.49 7.28 11.11
CA TYR A 374 13.83 6.32 12.16
C TYR A 374 14.24 4.96 11.57
N TYR A 375 15.06 4.24 12.33
CA TYR A 375 15.64 2.93 12.00
C TYR A 375 15.86 2.12 13.31
N ASP A 376 16.46 0.94 13.21
CA ASP A 376 16.99 0.18 14.33
C ASP A 376 18.18 0.89 15.02
N SER A 377 18.60 0.41 16.19
CA SER A 377 19.68 1.04 16.97
C SER A 377 21.07 1.02 16.29
N THR A 378 21.25 0.24 15.22
CA THR A 378 22.45 0.24 14.37
C THR A 378 22.33 1.12 13.12
N MET A 379 21.17 1.74 12.89
CA MET A 379 20.84 2.62 11.75
C MET A 379 20.89 1.91 10.38
N THR A 380 20.22 0.77 10.25
CA THR A 380 20.24 -0.09 9.05
C THR A 380 18.87 -0.47 8.49
N SER A 381 17.84 -0.64 9.31
CA SER A 381 16.52 -1.14 8.88
C SER A 381 15.40 -0.60 9.77
N LYS A 382 14.23 -0.27 9.19
CA LYS A 382 13.02 0.05 9.96
C LYS A 382 12.44 -1.20 10.61
N ASP A 383 12.28 -2.27 9.84
CA ASP A 383 11.62 -3.50 10.27
C ASP A 383 12.36 -4.21 11.41
N LEU A 384 13.70 -4.16 11.44
CA LEU A 384 14.47 -4.65 12.59
C LEU A 384 14.12 -3.90 13.89
N ALA A 385 13.83 -2.59 13.83
CA ALA A 385 13.39 -1.85 15.01
C ALA A 385 12.07 -2.40 15.58
N TYR A 386 11.12 -2.80 14.71
CA TYR A 386 9.88 -3.46 15.14
C TYR A 386 10.16 -4.86 15.70
N VAL A 387 10.87 -5.71 14.96
CA VAL A 387 11.12 -7.12 15.32
C VAL A 387 11.91 -7.23 16.63
N ASN A 388 13.04 -6.52 16.75
CA ASN A 388 13.87 -6.58 17.95
C ASN A 388 13.15 -6.01 19.19
N SER A 389 12.25 -5.04 18.99
CA SER A 389 11.44 -4.47 20.08
C SER A 389 10.29 -5.39 20.50
N MET A 390 9.60 -6.02 19.55
CA MET A 390 8.55 -7.02 19.84
C MET A 390 9.11 -8.23 20.56
N GLU A 391 10.23 -8.80 20.09
CA GLU A 391 10.91 -9.91 20.77
C GLU A 391 11.41 -9.52 22.17
N LYS A 392 11.84 -8.26 22.37
CA LYS A 392 12.18 -7.73 23.71
C LYS A 392 10.98 -7.68 24.65
N ALA A 393 9.83 -7.18 24.19
CA ALA A 393 8.59 -7.12 24.99
C ALA A 393 7.95 -8.50 25.22
N LYS A 394 8.07 -9.41 24.25
CA LYS A 394 7.78 -10.84 24.39
C LYS A 394 8.62 -11.46 25.49
N GLY A 395 9.91 -11.13 25.56
CA GLY A 395 10.82 -11.52 26.63
C GLY A 395 10.49 -10.99 28.04
N TYR A 396 9.50 -10.11 28.23
CA TYR A 396 9.12 -9.59 29.55
C TYR A 396 8.25 -10.57 30.37
N ASN A 397 7.56 -11.52 29.73
CA ASN A 397 6.75 -12.53 30.41
C ASN A 397 6.69 -13.83 29.57
N GLU A 398 6.85 -14.99 30.19
CA GLU A 398 6.82 -16.31 29.50
C GLU A 398 5.49 -16.60 28.77
N LYS A 399 4.44 -15.81 29.04
CA LYS A 399 3.14 -15.90 28.37
C LYS A 399 2.96 -14.92 27.20
N ASN A 400 3.77 -13.86 27.10
CA ASN A 400 3.63 -12.89 26.03
C ASN A 400 3.92 -13.58 24.69
N ASP A 401 3.08 -13.36 23.69
CA ASP A 401 3.29 -13.91 22.35
C ASP A 401 2.53 -13.10 21.28
N TYR A 402 2.82 -13.38 20.01
CA TYR A 402 2.07 -12.84 18.89
C TYR A 402 2.10 -13.77 17.69
N MET A 403 1.13 -13.63 16.78
CA MET A 403 1.08 -14.40 15.53
C MET A 403 0.80 -13.47 14.34
N THR A 404 1.58 -13.67 13.27
CA THR A 404 1.33 -13.17 11.91
C THR A 404 0.50 -14.18 11.11
N GLU A 405 -0.08 -13.78 9.97
CA GLU A 405 -1.07 -14.57 9.21
C GLU A 405 -2.26 -15.07 10.05
N LEU A 406 -2.61 -14.32 11.11
CA LEU A 406 -3.74 -14.57 12.00
C LEU A 406 -4.73 -13.40 11.89
N THR A 407 -5.80 -13.59 11.11
CA THR A 407 -6.79 -12.54 10.82
C THR A 407 -7.84 -12.49 11.92
N ALA A 408 -8.03 -11.34 12.58
CA ALA A 408 -9.14 -11.17 13.52
C ALA A 408 -10.50 -11.20 12.77
N THR A 409 -11.48 -11.96 13.28
CA THR A 409 -12.79 -12.14 12.63
C THR A 409 -13.95 -11.57 13.44
N ASN A 410 -13.90 -11.59 14.77
CA ASN A 410 -14.91 -10.98 15.65
C ASN A 410 -14.35 -10.63 17.04
N LEU A 411 -14.93 -9.64 17.71
CA LEU A 411 -14.83 -9.51 19.17
C LEU A 411 -15.72 -10.53 19.88
N LEU A 412 -15.18 -11.15 20.94
CA LEU A 412 -15.92 -12.07 21.80
C LEU A 412 -16.60 -11.28 22.92
N LEU A 413 -17.92 -11.47 23.09
CA LEU A 413 -18.75 -10.76 24.06
C LEU A 413 -19.31 -11.71 25.14
N ASP A 414 -19.58 -11.17 26.34
CA ASP A 414 -20.34 -11.86 27.39
C ASP A 414 -21.87 -11.60 27.30
N ASP A 415 -22.66 -12.25 28.17
CA ASP A 415 -24.12 -12.09 28.28
C ASP A 415 -24.57 -10.65 28.59
N ALA A 416 -23.66 -9.76 29.02
CA ALA A 416 -23.93 -8.35 29.29
C ALA A 416 -23.44 -7.41 28.17
N GLY A 417 -22.80 -7.95 27.13
CA GLY A 417 -22.22 -7.18 26.02
C GLY A 417 -20.83 -6.58 26.32
N LYS A 418 -20.13 -7.05 27.37
CA LYS A 418 -18.73 -6.67 27.60
C LYS A 418 -17.83 -7.46 26.66
N VAL A 419 -16.82 -6.81 26.08
CA VAL A 419 -15.74 -7.52 25.37
C VAL A 419 -14.90 -8.34 26.36
N ILE A 420 -14.65 -9.60 26.01
CA ILE A 420 -13.90 -10.60 26.80
C ILE A 420 -12.79 -11.29 26.00
N GLY A 421 -12.62 -10.94 24.71
CA GLY A 421 -11.64 -11.58 23.85
C GLY A 421 -11.79 -11.22 22.37
N VAL A 422 -11.02 -11.91 21.53
CA VAL A 422 -11.03 -11.83 20.07
C VAL A 422 -11.07 -13.25 19.49
N GLN A 423 -11.91 -13.45 18.47
CA GLN A 423 -11.83 -14.60 17.59
C GLN A 423 -10.98 -14.25 16.38
N ALA A 424 -10.10 -15.15 15.95
CA ALA A 424 -9.26 -15.00 14.77
C ALA A 424 -9.18 -16.32 13.99
N GLU A 425 -8.80 -16.24 12.72
CA GLU A 425 -8.57 -17.38 11.83
C GLU A 425 -7.14 -17.31 11.28
N TYR A 426 -6.39 -18.41 11.43
CA TYR A 426 -5.04 -18.54 10.90
C TYR A 426 -5.11 -18.98 9.43
N TYR A 427 -4.09 -18.67 8.60
CA TYR A 427 -4.14 -18.97 7.16
C TYR A 427 -4.49 -20.44 6.82
N ASP A 428 -4.17 -21.39 7.70
CA ASP A 428 -4.47 -22.80 7.48
C ASP A 428 -5.94 -23.18 7.76
N GLY A 429 -6.78 -22.26 8.26
CA GLY A 429 -8.17 -22.49 8.67
C GLY A 429 -8.38 -22.82 10.16
N THR A 430 -7.33 -22.75 10.98
CA THR A 430 -7.44 -22.96 12.44
C THR A 430 -8.09 -21.74 13.10
N ILE A 431 -9.16 -21.96 13.86
CA ILE A 431 -9.88 -20.90 14.57
C ILE A 431 -9.29 -20.71 15.96
N TYR A 432 -8.84 -19.49 16.27
CA TYR A 432 -8.33 -19.08 17.57
C TYR A 432 -9.39 -18.29 18.33
N LYS A 433 -9.62 -18.63 19.60
CA LYS A 433 -10.42 -17.86 20.55
C LYS A 433 -9.53 -17.42 21.70
N ILE A 434 -9.23 -16.12 21.71
CA ILE A 434 -8.21 -15.52 22.56
C ILE A 434 -8.93 -14.66 23.60
N TYR A 435 -8.87 -15.05 24.86
CA TYR A 435 -9.60 -14.39 25.96
C TYR A 435 -8.68 -13.52 26.82
N GLY A 436 -9.14 -12.31 27.10
CA GLY A 436 -8.42 -11.37 27.96
C GLY A 436 -9.25 -10.19 28.45
N ASP A 437 -8.72 -9.47 29.44
CA ASP A 437 -9.48 -8.45 30.18
C ASP A 437 -9.76 -7.19 29.34
N SER A 438 -8.84 -6.79 28.45
CA SER A 438 -8.94 -5.61 27.57
C SER A 438 -8.55 -5.93 26.12
N VAL A 439 -9.10 -5.19 25.16
CA VAL A 439 -8.74 -5.26 23.73
C VAL A 439 -8.32 -3.88 23.21
N ILE A 440 -7.22 -3.82 22.47
CA ILE A 440 -6.74 -2.63 21.76
C ILE A 440 -6.86 -2.88 20.25
N LEU A 441 -7.60 -2.01 19.57
CA LEU A 441 -7.85 -2.05 18.13
C LEU A 441 -6.89 -1.10 17.40
N ALA A 442 -6.08 -1.65 16.49
CA ALA A 442 -4.95 -0.98 15.84
C ALA A 442 -4.72 -1.47 14.39
N THR A 443 -5.80 -1.71 13.64
CA THR A 443 -5.79 -2.26 12.28
C THR A 443 -5.36 -1.28 11.19
N GLY A 444 -5.25 0.02 11.49
CA GLY A 444 -4.63 1.02 10.63
C GLY A 444 -5.56 1.74 9.64
N GLY A 445 -6.89 1.69 9.82
CA GLY A 445 -7.87 2.36 8.95
C GLY A 445 -8.56 1.41 7.96
N TYR A 446 -9.12 1.97 6.87
CA TYR A 446 -10.04 1.29 5.95
C TYR A 446 -9.67 1.43 4.46
N ILE A 447 -8.44 1.81 4.13
CA ILE A 447 -7.97 2.00 2.74
C ILE A 447 -8.06 0.73 1.86
N GLY A 448 -8.06 -0.46 2.47
CA GLY A 448 -8.27 -1.73 1.77
C GLY A 448 -9.74 -2.05 1.46
N ASN A 449 -10.69 -1.27 1.97
CA ASN A 449 -12.12 -1.53 1.88
C ASN A 449 -12.80 -0.54 0.91
N ALA A 450 -13.09 -1.03 -0.30
CA ALA A 450 -13.67 -0.24 -1.38
C ALA A 450 -15.06 0.33 -1.03
N GLU A 451 -15.87 -0.37 -0.21
CA GLU A 451 -17.18 0.13 0.23
C GLU A 451 -17.00 1.30 1.20
N MET A 452 -16.16 1.15 2.23
CA MET A 452 -15.92 2.20 3.23
C MET A 452 -15.18 3.42 2.66
N THR A 453 -14.23 3.23 1.73
CA THR A 453 -13.56 4.36 1.05
C THR A 453 -14.54 5.12 0.15
N THR A 454 -15.46 4.42 -0.54
CA THR A 454 -16.52 5.07 -1.30
C THR A 454 -17.53 5.79 -0.39
N GLU A 455 -17.91 5.21 0.75
CA GLU A 455 -18.87 5.80 1.71
C GLU A 455 -18.31 7.09 2.35
N TYR A 456 -17.07 7.06 2.84
CA TYR A 456 -16.50 8.16 3.63
C TYR A 456 -15.59 9.11 2.85
N THR A 457 -14.92 8.64 1.80
CA THR A 457 -13.96 9.46 1.01
C THR A 457 -14.36 9.63 -0.46
N GLY A 458 -15.57 9.19 -0.83
CA GLY A 458 -16.17 9.36 -2.16
C GLY A 458 -15.63 8.47 -3.28
N TYR A 459 -14.44 7.88 -3.12
CA TYR A 459 -13.71 7.16 -4.17
C TYR A 459 -13.06 5.87 -3.66
N VAL A 460 -12.73 4.97 -4.59
CA VAL A 460 -11.79 3.87 -4.38
C VAL A 460 -10.42 4.32 -4.88
N TRP A 461 -9.41 4.25 -4.02
CA TRP A 461 -8.08 4.82 -4.26
C TRP A 461 -7.08 3.77 -4.75
N LYS A 462 -6.08 4.19 -5.55
CA LYS A 462 -4.85 3.41 -5.67
C LYS A 462 -4.05 3.60 -4.37
N THR A 463 -3.26 2.60 -3.97
CA THR A 463 -2.65 2.57 -2.64
C THR A 463 -1.20 2.07 -2.67
N LYS A 464 -0.32 2.76 -1.93
CA LYS A 464 0.95 2.22 -1.42
C LYS A 464 0.74 1.53 -0.05
N GLY A 465 -0.32 1.91 0.65
CA GLY A 465 -0.75 1.29 1.90
C GLY A 465 -1.09 -0.20 1.77
N MET A 466 -0.97 -0.91 2.88
CA MET A 466 -1.35 -2.32 2.98
C MET A 466 -2.86 -2.47 2.97
N THR A 467 -3.38 -3.33 2.09
CA THR A 467 -4.82 -3.60 1.94
C THR A 467 -5.43 -4.36 3.12
N GLN A 468 -4.61 -4.78 4.09
CA GLN A 468 -5.05 -5.39 5.35
C GLN A 468 -5.65 -4.35 6.32
N CYS A 469 -5.51 -3.05 6.03
CA CYS A 469 -6.27 -1.98 6.66
C CYS A 469 -7.70 -1.95 6.06
N ASP A 470 -8.52 -2.93 6.43
CA ASP A 470 -9.86 -3.23 5.87
C ASP A 470 -11.03 -2.59 6.64
N GLY A 471 -10.73 -1.82 7.68
CA GLY A 471 -11.71 -1.19 8.57
C GLY A 471 -12.23 -2.10 9.69
N PHE A 472 -11.65 -3.28 9.94
CA PHE A 472 -12.10 -4.21 11.00
C PHE A 472 -12.33 -3.53 12.36
N ALA A 473 -11.37 -2.74 12.86
CA ALA A 473 -11.52 -2.00 14.12
C ALA A 473 -12.75 -1.09 14.13
N ILE A 474 -12.96 -0.34 13.04
CA ILE A 474 -14.07 0.61 12.89
C ILE A 474 -15.40 -0.15 12.85
N GLN A 475 -15.49 -1.23 12.08
CA GLN A 475 -16.68 -2.07 11.99
C GLN A 475 -17.04 -2.73 13.32
N GLU A 476 -16.07 -3.28 14.07
CA GLU A 476 -16.32 -3.86 15.40
C GLU A 476 -16.66 -2.78 16.44
N GLY A 477 -16.02 -1.61 16.40
CA GLY A 477 -16.36 -0.47 17.26
C GLY A 477 -17.78 0.04 17.03
N LEU A 478 -18.23 0.14 15.77
CA LEU A 478 -19.61 0.46 15.42
C LEU A 478 -20.61 -0.60 15.94
N LYS A 479 -20.27 -1.90 15.86
CA LYS A 479 -21.10 -2.99 16.42
C LYS A 479 -21.24 -2.90 17.95
N LEU A 480 -20.28 -2.29 18.66
CA LEU A 480 -20.36 -1.97 20.09
C LEU A 480 -21.16 -0.69 20.41
N GLY A 481 -21.65 0.03 19.40
CA GLY A 481 -22.32 1.33 19.54
C GLY A 481 -21.37 2.53 19.62
N GLY A 482 -20.12 2.36 19.19
CA GLY A 482 -19.13 3.41 19.04
C GLY A 482 -19.59 4.54 18.11
N ALA A 483 -19.03 5.72 18.28
CA ALA A 483 -19.18 6.84 17.34
C ALA A 483 -18.02 6.87 16.33
N LEU A 484 -18.27 7.44 15.15
CA LEU A 484 -17.21 7.95 14.28
C LEU A 484 -16.82 9.37 14.75
N TYR A 485 -15.63 9.81 14.39
CA TYR A 485 -15.23 11.21 14.46
C TYR A 485 -14.49 11.57 13.18
N ASN A 486 -15.07 12.50 12.41
CA ASN A 486 -14.53 13.01 11.16
C ASN A 486 -14.09 11.89 10.20
N GLU A 487 -15.01 10.97 9.94
CA GLU A 487 -14.86 9.84 9.02
C GLU A 487 -14.46 10.25 7.60
N ASP A 488 -14.84 11.46 7.18
CA ASP A 488 -14.63 12.00 5.83
C ASP A 488 -13.44 12.96 5.70
N VAL A 489 -12.46 12.87 6.61
CA VAL A 489 -11.13 13.50 6.41
C VAL A 489 -10.46 12.89 5.19
N ALA A 490 -9.86 13.73 4.35
CA ALA A 490 -9.17 13.30 3.15
C ALA A 490 -8.03 12.30 3.42
N VAL A 491 -7.76 11.47 2.42
CA VAL A 491 -6.74 10.41 2.44
C VAL A 491 -5.31 10.93 2.62
N GLU A 492 -4.44 10.07 3.17
CA GLU A 492 -3.00 10.31 3.32
C GLU A 492 -2.30 10.10 1.96
N ASP A 493 -2.42 11.07 1.04
CA ASP A 493 -1.77 11.06 -0.28
C ASP A 493 -0.49 11.91 -0.31
N HIS A 494 0.60 11.29 -0.76
CA HIS A 494 1.91 11.91 -1.06
C HIS A 494 2.52 11.38 -2.37
N ILE A 495 1.71 10.75 -3.24
CA ILE A 495 2.20 10.02 -4.42
C ILE A 495 1.25 10.18 -5.60
N ALA A 496 1.65 11.01 -6.57
CA ALA A 496 1.10 10.96 -7.91
C ALA A 496 1.89 9.96 -8.77
N GLN A 497 1.19 9.15 -9.57
CA GLN A 497 1.79 8.25 -10.58
C GLN A 497 0.75 7.93 -11.67
N LEU A 498 1.17 7.30 -12.77
CA LEU A 498 0.30 6.68 -13.78
C LEU A 498 -0.76 5.79 -13.12
N ASP A 499 -2.00 5.84 -13.62
CA ASP A 499 -3.10 5.03 -13.08
C ASP A 499 -2.76 3.53 -13.03
N THR A 500 -2.08 3.04 -14.06
CA THR A 500 -1.67 1.64 -14.19
C THR A 500 -0.15 1.59 -14.40
N ILE A 501 0.56 1.20 -13.34
CA ILE A 501 2.02 1.08 -13.33
C ILE A 501 2.48 -0.08 -14.23
N ILE A 502 3.22 0.28 -15.29
CA ILE A 502 3.71 -0.60 -16.35
C ILE A 502 4.91 -1.43 -15.87
N ARG A 503 4.78 -2.76 -15.86
CA ARG A 503 5.78 -3.66 -15.22
C ARG A 503 6.53 -4.60 -16.17
N SER A 504 6.15 -4.68 -17.45
CA SER A 504 6.82 -5.58 -18.40
C SER A 504 8.28 -5.17 -18.65
N ASP A 505 9.12 -6.19 -18.87
CA ASP A 505 10.50 -6.10 -19.34
C ASP A 505 10.60 -5.87 -20.87
N ASP A 506 9.50 -5.98 -21.63
CA ASP A 506 9.43 -5.68 -23.07
C ASP A 506 9.71 -4.19 -23.37
N TYR A 507 9.42 -3.32 -22.39
CA TYR A 507 9.56 -1.87 -22.50
C TYR A 507 10.73 -1.35 -21.66
N SER A 508 11.51 -0.42 -22.21
CA SER A 508 12.67 0.11 -21.51
C SER A 508 12.26 0.99 -20.32
N ASN A 509 13.11 1.06 -19.32
CA ASN A 509 12.85 1.90 -18.15
C ASN A 509 12.89 3.40 -18.53
N ASP A 510 13.64 3.77 -19.57
CA ASP A 510 13.64 5.14 -20.09
C ASP A 510 12.26 5.48 -20.68
N ASP A 511 11.67 4.61 -21.51
CA ASP A 511 10.32 4.79 -22.09
C ASP A 511 9.22 4.87 -21.02
N LYS A 512 9.25 3.95 -20.04
CA LYS A 512 8.36 3.94 -18.87
C LYS A 512 8.50 5.23 -18.05
N SER A 513 9.74 5.73 -17.87
CA SER A 513 10.02 6.97 -17.14
C SER A 513 9.58 8.23 -17.88
N ILE A 514 9.62 8.25 -19.22
CA ILE A 514 9.13 9.38 -20.04
C ILE A 514 7.61 9.50 -19.91
N LEU A 515 6.88 8.38 -19.98
CA LEU A 515 5.42 8.39 -19.78
C LEU A 515 5.03 8.78 -18.34
N THR A 516 5.76 8.27 -17.34
CA THR A 516 5.67 8.72 -15.94
C THR A 516 5.93 10.23 -15.82
N SER A 517 6.97 10.76 -16.46
CA SER A 517 7.31 12.19 -16.37
C SER A 517 6.22 13.07 -16.99
N LEU A 518 5.57 12.62 -18.06
CA LEU A 518 4.49 13.36 -18.71
C LEU A 518 3.23 13.44 -17.83
N VAL A 519 2.87 12.39 -17.10
CA VAL A 519 1.70 12.45 -16.18
C VAL A 519 1.98 13.34 -14.96
N LEU A 520 3.25 13.58 -14.62
CA LEU A 520 3.67 14.42 -13.50
C LEU A 520 4.00 15.88 -13.89
N ASP A 521 4.04 16.22 -15.18
CA ASP A 521 4.47 17.54 -15.63
C ASP A 521 3.33 18.57 -15.59
N LEU A 522 3.41 19.44 -14.58
CA LEU A 522 2.51 20.57 -14.30
C LEU A 522 2.50 21.67 -15.39
N ASN A 523 3.27 21.55 -16.47
CA ASN A 523 3.22 22.45 -17.61
C ASN A 523 2.12 22.09 -18.64
N TYR A 524 1.42 20.97 -18.49
CA TYR A 524 0.32 20.53 -19.37
C TYR A 524 -1.07 20.77 -18.74
N GLN A 525 -2.12 20.85 -19.56
CA GLN A 525 -3.50 21.03 -19.07
C GLN A 525 -3.95 19.77 -18.33
N MET A 526 -4.52 19.93 -17.14
CA MET A 526 -5.06 18.82 -16.35
C MET A 526 -6.58 18.94 -16.15
N ILE A 527 -7.27 17.80 -16.05
CA ILE A 527 -8.66 17.70 -15.60
C ILE A 527 -8.82 16.63 -14.51
N ASP A 528 -9.86 16.77 -13.69
CA ASP A 528 -10.20 15.87 -12.60
C ASP A 528 -11.08 14.68 -13.04
N SER A 529 -11.52 13.85 -12.08
CA SER A 529 -12.47 12.74 -12.29
C SER A 529 -13.88 13.17 -12.73
N ASN A 530 -14.20 14.47 -12.69
CA ASN A 530 -15.48 15.04 -13.12
C ASN A 530 -15.38 15.73 -14.50
N GLY A 531 -14.17 15.85 -15.05
CA GLY A 531 -13.86 16.57 -16.28
C GLY A 531 -13.70 18.08 -16.13
N ASP A 532 -13.62 18.60 -14.91
CA ASP A 532 -13.34 20.01 -14.60
C ASP A 532 -11.83 20.28 -14.60
N SER A 533 -11.43 21.53 -14.89
CA SER A 533 -10.01 21.92 -14.92
C SER A 533 -9.35 21.80 -13.55
N PHE A 534 -8.30 20.99 -13.46
CA PHE A 534 -7.58 20.70 -12.22
C PHE A 534 -6.26 21.48 -12.14
N ASP A 535 -5.96 22.08 -10.98
CA ASP A 535 -4.66 22.71 -10.69
C ASP A 535 -3.84 21.76 -9.80
N GLY A 536 -3.05 20.89 -10.43
CA GLY A 536 -2.14 19.99 -9.72
C GLY A 536 -1.12 20.70 -8.83
N ASN A 537 -0.94 22.02 -8.97
CA ASN A 537 -0.09 22.84 -8.10
C ASN A 537 -0.89 23.86 -7.28
N TYR A 538 -2.18 23.59 -7.03
CA TYR A 538 -2.96 24.28 -6.01
C TYR A 538 -2.15 24.36 -4.71
N ASN A 539 -2.31 25.47 -3.98
CA ASN A 539 -1.58 25.84 -2.76
C ASN A 539 -0.01 25.88 -2.84
N GLY A 540 0.63 25.28 -3.86
CA GLY A 540 2.07 25.26 -4.10
C GLY A 540 2.81 23.98 -3.66
N LEU A 541 2.09 22.93 -3.27
CA LEU A 541 2.68 21.64 -2.87
C LEU A 541 2.99 20.68 -4.04
N GLY A 542 2.36 20.89 -5.20
CA GLY A 542 2.56 20.10 -6.42
C GLY A 542 1.79 18.78 -6.46
N ILE A 543 1.78 18.15 -7.65
CA ILE A 543 0.85 17.06 -8.00
C ILE A 543 0.86 15.91 -7.01
N ALA A 544 2.01 15.56 -6.42
CA ALA A 544 2.14 14.47 -5.45
C ALA A 544 1.40 14.69 -4.12
N PHE A 545 0.97 15.92 -3.80
CA PHE A 545 0.20 16.21 -2.57
C PHE A 545 -1.26 16.61 -2.85
N ASN A 546 -1.57 16.94 -4.10
CA ASN A 546 -2.87 17.43 -4.53
C ASN A 546 -3.63 16.41 -5.40
N ALA A 547 -3.01 15.31 -5.85
CA ALA A 547 -3.64 14.36 -6.78
C ALA A 547 -4.96 13.77 -6.25
N TRP A 548 -5.10 13.60 -4.93
CA TRP A 548 -6.36 13.19 -4.30
C TRP A 548 -7.51 14.21 -4.47
N GLU A 549 -7.23 15.51 -4.62
CA GLU A 549 -8.27 16.54 -4.84
C GLU A 549 -8.99 16.35 -6.18
N ALA A 550 -8.38 15.63 -7.13
CA ALA A 550 -8.98 15.29 -8.41
C ALA A 550 -9.93 14.06 -8.35
N GLY A 551 -10.06 13.40 -7.20
CA GLY A 551 -10.79 12.15 -7.04
C GLY A 551 -9.96 10.91 -7.43
N SER A 552 -10.63 9.83 -7.85
CA SER A 552 -9.97 8.55 -8.17
C SER A 552 -8.88 8.64 -9.25
N ASN A 553 -9.01 9.59 -10.18
CA ASN A 553 -8.06 9.85 -11.25
C ASN A 553 -7.91 11.35 -11.54
N TYR A 554 -6.79 11.71 -12.13
CA TYR A 554 -6.60 12.95 -12.88
C TYR A 554 -6.11 12.63 -14.29
N TYR A 555 -6.27 13.55 -15.23
CA TYR A 555 -5.92 13.34 -16.63
C TYR A 555 -5.09 14.50 -17.16
N VAL A 556 -3.92 14.20 -17.72
CA VAL A 556 -3.05 15.16 -18.39
C VAL A 556 -3.36 15.17 -19.87
N LEU A 557 -3.67 16.35 -20.42
CA LEU A 557 -4.07 16.56 -21.80
C LEU A 557 -2.95 17.26 -22.57
N ILE A 558 -2.41 16.57 -23.58
CA ILE A 558 -1.36 17.09 -24.48
C ILE A 558 -1.98 17.27 -25.87
N ASN A 559 -1.89 18.47 -26.45
CA ASN A 559 -2.41 18.74 -27.80
C ASN A 559 -1.40 18.35 -28.91
N GLU A 560 -1.86 18.35 -30.17
CA GLU A 560 -1.02 17.94 -31.31
C GLU A 560 0.21 18.84 -31.55
N GLU A 561 0.21 20.11 -31.14
CA GLU A 561 1.39 20.98 -31.24
C GLU A 561 2.45 20.61 -30.18
N GLU A 562 2.02 20.42 -28.93
CA GLU A 562 2.85 19.98 -27.80
C GLU A 562 3.41 18.56 -28.05
N TYR A 563 2.58 17.65 -28.56
CA TYR A 563 3.01 16.30 -28.94
C TYR A 563 4.15 16.30 -29.96
N ASN A 564 4.03 17.13 -31.00
CA ASN A 564 5.09 17.29 -31.99
C ASN A 564 6.34 17.98 -31.39
N ALA A 565 6.16 18.94 -30.47
CA ALA A 565 7.27 19.59 -29.78
C ALA A 565 8.09 18.59 -28.94
N ILE A 566 7.45 17.70 -28.16
CA ILE A 566 8.15 16.65 -27.39
C ILE A 566 9.03 15.77 -28.31
N LYS A 567 8.53 15.45 -29.52
CA LYS A 567 9.25 14.63 -30.51
C LYS A 567 10.44 15.34 -31.17
N THR A 568 10.44 16.68 -31.27
CA THR A 568 11.49 17.43 -31.98
C THR A 568 12.39 18.29 -31.08
N GLU A 569 11.93 18.61 -29.88
CA GLU A 569 12.59 19.51 -28.91
C GLU A 569 12.72 18.87 -27.51
N GLY A 570 11.97 17.81 -27.19
CA GLY A 570 12.05 17.07 -25.92
C GLY A 570 11.05 17.53 -24.85
N LEU A 571 11.10 16.89 -23.67
CA LEU A 571 10.34 17.31 -22.49
C LEU A 571 10.93 18.63 -21.94
N ILE A 572 10.04 19.48 -21.42
CA ILE A 572 10.39 20.75 -20.77
C ILE A 572 10.97 20.49 -19.37
N SER A 573 10.45 19.51 -18.65
CA SER A 573 10.96 19.04 -17.37
C SER A 573 11.00 17.51 -17.30
N PHE A 574 11.91 16.93 -16.51
CA PHE A 574 11.92 15.49 -16.24
C PHE A 574 11.61 15.19 -14.78
N ASN A 575 10.38 14.76 -14.52
CA ASN A 575 9.83 14.49 -13.20
C ASN A 575 9.82 12.98 -12.94
N GLN A 576 10.37 12.57 -11.80
CA GLN A 576 10.23 11.20 -11.29
C GLN A 576 9.58 11.23 -9.91
N PRO A 577 8.65 10.31 -9.60
CA PRO A 577 8.01 10.25 -8.29
C PRO A 577 9.01 9.71 -7.25
N MET A 578 8.85 10.12 -5.99
CA MET A 578 9.70 9.64 -4.88
C MET A 578 9.49 8.15 -4.59
N PHE A 579 8.29 7.64 -4.85
CA PHE A 579 7.89 6.25 -4.66
C PHE A 579 7.29 5.71 -5.96
N PHE A 580 7.34 4.39 -6.17
CA PHE A 580 7.00 3.75 -7.45
C PHE A 580 7.74 4.34 -8.67
N ASN A 581 8.98 4.78 -8.47
CA ASN A 581 9.86 5.20 -9.57
C ASN A 581 10.19 3.98 -10.45
N GLN A 582 9.86 4.06 -11.74
CA GLN A 582 10.09 2.99 -12.72
C GLN A 582 11.55 2.95 -13.22
N GLY A 583 12.43 3.73 -12.61
CA GLY A 583 13.81 3.91 -13.02
C GLY A 583 13.91 4.79 -14.26
N GLY A 584 14.86 4.45 -15.14
CA GLY A 584 15.11 5.20 -16.37
C GLY A 584 15.82 6.53 -16.13
N THR A 585 16.36 7.09 -17.22
CA THR A 585 17.05 8.39 -17.25
C THR A 585 16.77 9.12 -18.55
N TYR A 586 16.50 10.41 -18.46
CA TYR A 586 16.26 11.27 -19.60
C TYR A 586 16.94 12.65 -19.38
N GLU A 587 17.44 13.26 -20.46
CA GLU A 587 18.08 14.59 -20.43
C GLU A 587 17.11 15.62 -21.03
N GLU A 588 16.68 16.59 -20.23
CA GLU A 588 15.74 17.66 -20.62
C GLU A 588 16.14 18.33 -21.93
N GLY A 589 15.18 18.50 -22.85
CA GLY A 589 15.45 19.01 -24.20
C GLY A 589 16.03 18.00 -25.20
N THR A 590 15.98 16.69 -24.90
CA THR A 590 16.38 15.62 -25.86
C THR A 590 15.18 15.16 -26.69
N PRO A 591 15.20 15.25 -28.03
CA PRO A 591 14.06 14.88 -28.86
C PRO A 591 13.61 13.42 -28.68
N VAL A 592 12.33 13.21 -28.35
CA VAL A 592 11.75 11.87 -28.12
C VAL A 592 11.29 11.28 -29.46
N GLU A 593 12.24 10.82 -30.29
CA GLU A 593 11.93 10.33 -31.65
C GLU A 593 10.92 9.17 -31.67
N ASN A 594 10.89 8.33 -30.61
CA ASN A 594 10.04 7.15 -30.46
C ASN A 594 8.74 7.38 -29.66
N LEU A 595 8.30 8.63 -29.45
CA LEU A 595 7.11 8.93 -28.64
C LEU A 595 5.84 8.19 -29.13
N ASP A 596 5.73 7.88 -30.42
CA ASP A 596 4.60 7.10 -30.96
C ASP A 596 4.54 5.69 -30.34
N ASP A 597 5.70 5.07 -30.07
CA ASP A 597 5.79 3.75 -29.43
C ASP A 597 5.50 3.84 -27.92
N ILE A 598 5.90 4.95 -27.27
CA ILE A 598 5.61 5.22 -25.85
C ILE A 598 4.11 5.48 -25.61
N ILE A 599 3.43 6.16 -26.54
CA ILE A 599 1.97 6.32 -26.51
C ILE A 599 1.28 4.98 -26.76
N ALA A 600 1.74 4.17 -27.72
CA ALA A 600 1.16 2.86 -27.99
C ALA A 600 1.29 1.90 -26.77
N MET A 601 2.43 1.92 -26.08
CA MET A 601 2.61 1.28 -24.77
C MET A 601 1.57 1.80 -23.76
N GLY A 602 1.39 3.11 -23.68
CA GLY A 602 0.39 3.72 -22.80
C GLY A 602 -1.05 3.29 -23.10
N GLU A 603 -1.42 3.12 -24.37
CA GLU A 603 -2.72 2.60 -24.79
C GLU A 603 -2.87 1.11 -24.45
N GLU A 604 -1.83 0.28 -24.61
CA GLU A 604 -1.83 -1.14 -24.24
C GLU A 604 -2.09 -1.35 -22.74
N PHE A 605 -1.44 -0.57 -21.88
CA PHE A 605 -1.67 -0.60 -20.43
C PHE A 605 -2.85 0.27 -19.97
N ASN A 606 -3.72 0.72 -20.90
CA ASN A 606 -4.93 1.52 -20.63
C ASN A 606 -4.68 2.82 -19.83
N THR A 607 -3.43 3.30 -19.77
CA THR A 607 -3.05 4.53 -19.05
C THR A 607 -2.94 5.74 -19.98
N VAL A 608 -3.15 5.56 -21.29
CA VAL A 608 -3.29 6.62 -22.29
C VAL A 608 -4.55 6.39 -23.15
N VAL A 609 -5.18 7.47 -23.59
CA VAL A 609 -6.27 7.50 -24.56
C VAL A 609 -5.97 8.56 -25.62
N VAL A 610 -5.84 8.16 -26.89
CA VAL A 610 -5.70 9.11 -28.00
C VAL A 610 -7.06 9.44 -28.59
N ALA A 611 -7.36 10.74 -28.70
CA ALA A 611 -8.60 11.27 -29.27
C ALA A 611 -8.36 12.21 -30.46
N ASP A 612 -9.33 12.29 -31.38
CA ASP A 612 -9.33 13.20 -32.53
C ASP A 612 -10.01 14.55 -32.23
N SER A 613 -10.64 14.70 -31.06
CA SER A 613 -11.22 15.96 -30.52
C SER A 613 -11.58 15.81 -29.02
N LEU A 614 -12.00 16.89 -28.35
CA LEU A 614 -12.59 16.82 -27.01
C LEU A 614 -13.88 15.96 -26.97
N GLU A 615 -14.76 16.09 -27.96
CA GLU A 615 -16.02 15.29 -28.07
C GLU A 615 -15.74 13.78 -28.22
N ASP A 616 -14.67 13.41 -28.93
CA ASP A 616 -14.19 12.02 -29.03
C ASP A 616 -13.54 11.56 -27.72
N LEU A 617 -12.86 12.45 -26.98
CA LEU A 617 -12.31 12.14 -25.66
C LEU A 617 -13.41 11.93 -24.60
N GLU A 618 -14.44 12.78 -24.57
CA GLU A 618 -15.65 12.59 -23.74
C GLU A 618 -16.27 11.22 -24.00
N SER A 619 -16.46 10.86 -25.27
CA SER A 619 -17.04 9.56 -25.68
C SER A 619 -16.15 8.35 -25.37
N LYS A 620 -14.84 8.52 -25.15
CA LYS A 620 -13.89 7.47 -24.81
C LYS A 620 -13.67 7.31 -23.31
N LEU A 621 -13.72 8.41 -22.55
CA LEU A 621 -13.60 8.39 -21.09
C LEU A 621 -14.95 8.17 -20.40
N GLY A 622 -16.07 8.42 -21.09
CA GLY A 622 -17.42 8.25 -20.55
C GLY A 622 -17.90 9.40 -19.65
N MET A 623 -17.14 10.51 -19.61
CA MET A 623 -17.45 11.72 -18.84
C MET A 623 -17.59 12.95 -19.74
N THR A 624 -18.29 13.97 -19.26
CA THR A 624 -18.30 15.31 -19.88
C THR A 624 -17.01 16.04 -19.51
N ILE A 625 -16.44 16.83 -20.42
CA ILE A 625 -15.20 17.59 -20.18
C ILE A 625 -15.51 19.08 -20.29
N ASN A 626 -15.34 19.81 -19.18
CA ASN A 626 -15.74 21.21 -19.04
C ASN A 626 -14.64 22.20 -19.49
N LEU A 627 -13.99 21.91 -20.63
CA LEU A 627 -12.97 22.76 -21.25
C LEU A 627 -13.44 23.33 -22.60
N GLU A 628 -13.06 24.57 -22.91
CA GLU A 628 -13.27 25.18 -24.25
C GLU A 628 -12.14 24.85 -25.24
N ASP A 629 -10.92 24.61 -24.74
CA ASP A 629 -9.72 24.28 -25.52
C ASP A 629 -8.69 23.49 -24.69
N VAL A 630 -7.65 22.94 -25.34
CA VAL A 630 -6.45 22.41 -24.67
C VAL A 630 -5.27 23.31 -25.02
N HIS A 631 -4.91 24.22 -24.10
CA HIS A 631 -3.85 25.22 -24.28
C HIS A 631 -3.97 26.07 -25.56
N GLY A 632 -5.19 26.51 -25.84
CA GLY A 632 -5.55 27.35 -26.98
C GLY A 632 -5.84 26.59 -28.28
N GLN A 633 -5.74 25.26 -28.28
CA GLN A 633 -6.06 24.41 -29.42
C GLN A 633 -7.46 23.79 -29.29
N THR A 634 -8.29 23.99 -30.32
CA THR A 634 -9.69 23.47 -30.41
C THR A 634 -9.88 22.45 -31.53
N GLU A 635 -8.84 22.18 -32.31
CA GLU A 635 -8.82 21.22 -33.43
C GLU A 635 -7.48 20.47 -33.40
N GLY A 636 -7.48 19.21 -33.85
CA GLY A 636 -6.30 18.34 -33.82
C GLY A 636 -6.39 17.26 -32.74
N LYS A 637 -5.39 16.37 -32.71
CA LYS A 637 -5.35 15.26 -31.75
C LYS A 637 -5.10 15.72 -30.32
N ILE A 638 -5.67 14.95 -29.38
CA ILE A 638 -5.45 15.06 -27.94
C ILE A 638 -4.90 13.72 -27.44
N TYR A 639 -3.81 13.77 -26.70
CA TYR A 639 -3.18 12.64 -26.05
C TYR A 639 -3.46 12.77 -24.54
N CYS A 640 -4.38 11.96 -24.04
CA CYS A 640 -4.83 12.00 -22.64
C CYS A 640 -4.12 10.91 -21.84
N ILE A 641 -3.34 11.29 -20.83
CA ILE A 641 -2.58 10.38 -19.96
C ILE A 641 -3.27 10.34 -18.59
N LYS A 642 -3.62 9.14 -18.13
CA LYS A 642 -4.32 8.90 -16.86
C LYS A 642 -3.32 8.80 -15.71
N GLY A 643 -3.50 9.63 -14.70
CA GLY A 643 -2.82 9.53 -13.41
C GLY A 643 -3.78 9.18 -12.27
N ALA A 644 -3.21 8.83 -11.12
CA ALA A 644 -3.93 8.60 -9.88
C ALA A 644 -3.10 9.05 -8.66
N ALA A 645 -3.80 9.33 -7.57
CA ALA A 645 -3.23 9.38 -6.22
C ALA A 645 -2.95 7.96 -5.70
N TYR A 646 -1.83 7.77 -5.01
CA TYR A 646 -1.39 6.50 -4.43
C TYR A 646 -1.28 6.64 -2.91
N VAL A 647 -2.42 6.43 -2.25
CA VAL A 647 -2.65 6.68 -0.82
C VAL A 647 -1.84 5.76 0.11
N TYR A 648 -1.46 6.27 1.29
CA TYR A 648 -0.90 5.49 2.38
C TYR A 648 -1.98 4.90 3.32
N SER A 649 -2.91 5.72 3.79
CA SER A 649 -4.08 5.27 4.56
C SER A 649 -5.20 6.32 4.58
N THR A 650 -6.27 5.99 5.29
CA THR A 650 -7.42 6.84 5.60
C THR A 650 -7.19 7.63 6.89
N CYS A 651 -7.76 8.83 6.99
CA CYS A 651 -7.50 9.76 8.10
C CYS A 651 -8.66 9.99 9.07
N GLY A 652 -9.89 9.56 8.73
CA GLY A 652 -11.02 9.48 9.66
C GLY A 652 -11.01 8.22 10.52
N GLY A 653 -11.90 8.11 11.51
CA GLY A 653 -11.97 6.90 12.35
C GLY A 653 -13.06 6.92 13.44
N LEU A 654 -12.90 6.05 14.44
CA LEU A 654 -13.74 6.00 15.64
C LEU A 654 -13.40 7.13 16.63
N ASP A 655 -14.39 7.58 17.39
CA ASP A 655 -14.19 8.56 18.47
C ASP A 655 -13.57 7.92 19.73
N VAL A 656 -12.65 8.65 20.37
CA VAL A 656 -11.95 8.24 21.60
C VAL A 656 -11.83 9.37 22.63
N ASP A 657 -11.60 9.00 23.89
CA ASP A 657 -11.26 9.92 24.96
C ASP A 657 -9.73 10.05 25.17
N THR A 658 -9.29 10.86 26.14
CA THR A 658 -7.87 11.04 26.49
C THR A 658 -7.18 9.79 27.07
N ASN A 659 -7.93 8.72 27.36
CA ASN A 659 -7.39 7.42 27.74
C ASN A 659 -7.26 6.47 26.53
N MET A 660 -7.64 6.92 25.33
CA MET A 660 -7.81 6.14 24.09
C MET A 660 -8.97 5.12 24.15
N ASN A 661 -9.90 5.24 25.11
CA ASN A 661 -11.06 4.37 25.19
C ASN A 661 -12.06 4.72 24.09
N LEU A 662 -12.66 3.70 23.46
CA LEU A 662 -13.72 3.84 22.46
C LEU A 662 -14.93 4.58 23.07
N LEU A 663 -15.32 5.70 22.47
CA LEU A 663 -16.51 6.45 22.84
C LEU A 663 -17.74 6.00 22.03
N LYS A 664 -18.88 5.88 22.72
CA LYS A 664 -20.19 5.66 22.12
C LYS A 664 -20.81 6.95 21.61
N THR A 665 -21.85 6.80 20.79
CA THR A 665 -22.70 7.90 20.30
C THR A 665 -23.40 8.76 21.37
N ASP A 666 -23.36 8.38 22.66
CA ASP A 666 -23.82 9.20 23.79
C ASP A 666 -22.67 9.84 24.62
N GLY A 667 -21.42 9.69 24.16
CA GLY A 667 -20.21 10.15 24.85
C GLY A 667 -19.76 9.28 26.02
N THR A 668 -20.33 8.08 26.21
CA THR A 668 -19.84 7.13 27.23
C THR A 668 -18.73 6.24 26.69
N ALA A 669 -17.69 6.03 27.50
CA ALA A 669 -16.57 5.16 27.17
C ALA A 669 -16.93 3.66 27.27
N ILE A 670 -16.20 2.83 26.53
CA ILE A 670 -16.12 1.39 26.74
C ILE A 670 -14.82 1.08 27.48
N ASP A 671 -14.89 1.00 28.81
CA ASP A 671 -13.75 0.98 29.74
C ASP A 671 -12.60 0.00 29.40
N ASN A 672 -12.86 -1.09 28.68
CA ASN A 672 -11.88 -2.11 28.32
C ASN A 672 -11.64 -2.29 26.80
N VAL A 673 -12.13 -1.36 25.97
CA VAL A 673 -11.86 -1.31 24.53
C VAL A 673 -11.18 0.01 24.19
N TYR A 674 -10.02 -0.08 23.54
CA TYR A 674 -9.20 1.05 23.13
C TYR A 674 -9.02 1.07 21.61
N VAL A 675 -8.85 2.26 21.02
CA VAL A 675 -8.63 2.45 19.57
C VAL A 675 -7.48 3.43 19.36
N VAL A 676 -6.57 3.15 18.43
CA VAL A 676 -5.29 3.87 18.30
C VAL A 676 -4.80 4.00 16.85
N GLY A 677 -4.06 5.07 16.54
CA GLY A 677 -3.57 5.35 15.19
C GLY A 677 -4.70 5.66 14.21
N ASN A 678 -4.54 5.26 12.94
CA ASN A 678 -5.49 5.58 11.85
C ASN A 678 -6.92 5.08 12.08
N ASP A 679 -7.18 4.07 12.93
CA ASP A 679 -8.55 3.68 13.30
C ASP A 679 -9.27 4.74 14.19
N SER A 680 -8.56 5.79 14.60
CA SER A 680 -9.01 6.89 15.48
C SER A 680 -8.54 8.29 15.03
N LEU A 681 -7.87 8.42 13.87
CA LEU A 681 -7.09 9.62 13.53
C LEU A 681 -7.95 10.87 13.24
N GLY A 682 -9.24 10.70 12.95
CA GLY A 682 -10.15 11.82 12.66
C GLY A 682 -10.29 12.81 13.81
N VAL A 683 -10.06 12.38 15.05
CA VAL A 683 -10.08 13.24 16.25
C VAL A 683 -9.03 14.36 16.25
N LEU A 684 -8.00 14.28 15.39
CA LEU A 684 -6.96 15.30 15.23
C LEU A 684 -7.18 16.21 14.01
N ASN A 685 -8.23 15.98 13.22
CA ASN A 685 -8.46 16.58 11.91
C ASN A 685 -9.88 17.20 11.83
N GLU A 686 -10.27 17.71 10.66
CA GLU A 686 -11.59 18.29 10.37
C GLU A 686 -12.29 17.53 9.24
N SER A 687 -13.60 17.38 9.35
CA SER A 687 -14.46 16.78 8.32
C SER A 687 -14.26 17.40 6.92
N ASN A 688 -14.27 16.57 5.86
CA ASN A 688 -14.12 16.98 4.45
C ASN A 688 -12.86 17.83 4.13
N LYS A 689 -11.79 17.73 4.92
CA LYS A 689 -10.56 18.52 4.75
C LYS A 689 -9.32 17.66 4.54
N ALA A 690 -8.29 18.24 3.92
CA ALA A 690 -6.95 17.69 3.95
C ALA A 690 -6.50 17.42 5.40
N TYR A 691 -5.98 16.22 5.68
CA TYR A 691 -5.42 15.93 7.00
C TYR A 691 -4.28 16.91 7.33
N VAL A 692 -4.04 17.17 8.62
CA VAL A 692 -3.15 18.25 9.06
C VAL A 692 -1.73 18.15 8.47
N THR A 693 -1.29 19.19 7.78
CA THR A 693 -0.05 19.22 6.98
C THR A 693 1.25 19.26 7.80
N TYR A 694 1.17 19.04 9.11
CA TYR A 694 2.32 18.84 9.99
C TYR A 694 2.90 17.44 9.74
N GLY A 695 3.94 17.37 8.91
CA GLY A 695 4.47 16.11 8.37
C GLY A 695 4.71 14.99 9.38
N GLY A 696 4.23 13.80 9.04
CA GLY A 696 4.29 12.60 9.89
C GLY A 696 3.25 12.52 11.00
N CYS A 697 2.22 13.39 10.99
CA CYS A 697 1.16 13.41 12.01
C CYS A 697 0.56 12.03 12.27
N ALA A 698 0.07 11.32 11.23
CA ALA A 698 -0.52 9.98 11.35
C ALA A 698 0.43 8.98 12.04
N GLN A 699 1.67 8.87 11.56
CA GLN A 699 2.69 7.97 12.10
C GLN A 699 3.13 8.35 13.53
N GLY A 700 3.17 9.63 13.87
CA GLY A 700 3.43 10.11 15.23
C GLY A 700 2.27 9.84 16.20
N TRP A 701 1.03 10.04 15.72
CA TRP A 701 -0.19 9.73 16.48
C TRP A 701 -0.27 8.23 16.73
N ALA A 702 0.00 7.39 15.74
CA ALA A 702 0.01 5.94 15.90
C ALA A 702 0.95 5.48 17.03
N LEU A 703 2.22 5.91 17.00
CA LEU A 703 3.17 5.58 18.07
C LEU A 703 2.75 6.13 19.45
N THR A 704 2.20 7.34 19.50
CA THR A 704 1.85 8.02 20.77
C THR A 704 0.57 7.47 21.38
N SER A 705 -0.52 7.41 20.62
CA SER A 705 -1.79 6.79 21.04
C SER A 705 -1.59 5.33 21.46
N GLY A 706 -0.79 4.57 20.69
CA GLY A 706 -0.42 3.19 21.05
C GLY A 706 0.30 3.09 22.40
N ARG A 707 1.36 3.88 22.61
CA ARG A 707 2.08 3.93 23.90
C ARG A 707 1.13 4.22 25.08
N LEU A 708 0.20 5.16 24.90
CA LEU A 708 -0.74 5.56 25.94
C LEU A 708 -1.81 4.48 26.20
N ALA A 709 -2.43 3.92 25.16
CA ALA A 709 -3.44 2.87 25.30
C ALA A 709 -2.88 1.61 25.96
N GLY A 710 -1.67 1.16 25.57
CA GLY A 710 -1.01 0.00 26.20
C GLY A 710 -0.79 0.19 27.71
N ALA A 711 -0.39 1.39 28.13
CA ALA A 711 -0.23 1.71 29.55
C ALA A 711 -1.59 1.76 30.29
N ASN A 712 -2.62 2.31 29.66
CA ASN A 712 -3.97 2.41 30.24
C ASN A 712 -4.65 1.03 30.40
N ALA A 713 -4.55 0.18 29.38
CA ALA A 713 -5.06 -1.19 29.43
C ALA A 713 -4.36 -2.03 30.52
N ALA A 714 -3.04 -1.92 30.65
CA ALA A 714 -2.28 -2.56 31.73
C ALA A 714 -2.64 -1.99 33.13
N ALA A 715 -2.97 -0.70 33.22
CA ALA A 715 -3.39 -0.08 34.49
C ALA A 715 -4.76 -0.58 34.98
N LEU A 716 -5.68 -0.93 34.06
CA LEU A 716 -7.00 -1.50 34.40
C LEU A 716 -6.84 -2.80 35.21
N PHE A 717 -6.00 -3.73 34.75
CA PHE A 717 -5.68 -4.97 35.45
C PHE A 717 -5.11 -4.73 36.87
N LEU A 718 -4.16 -3.79 37.01
CA LEU A 718 -3.49 -3.49 38.28
C LEU A 718 -4.43 -2.88 39.35
N LEU A 719 -5.55 -2.31 38.94
CA LEU A 719 -6.61 -1.84 39.85
C LEU A 719 -7.51 -2.98 40.34
N ILE A 720 -7.71 -4.03 39.54
CA ILE A 720 -8.55 -5.20 39.86
C ILE A 720 -7.78 -6.19 40.74
N PHE A 721 -6.52 -6.50 40.41
CA PHE A 721 -5.70 -7.50 41.12
C PHE A 721 -4.36 -6.93 41.63
N PRO A 722 -4.36 -6.15 42.74
CA PRO A 722 -3.15 -5.49 43.25
C PRO A 722 -2.10 -6.48 43.78
N HIS A 723 -1.15 -6.87 42.93
CA HIS A 723 -0.08 -7.80 43.25
C HIS A 723 0.83 -7.30 44.39
N PRO A 724 1.13 -8.12 45.42
CA PRO A 724 1.87 -7.69 46.61
C PRO A 724 3.39 -7.61 46.40
N GLY A 725 3.83 -6.71 45.51
CA GLY A 725 5.25 -6.45 45.25
C GLY A 725 5.57 -5.14 44.52
N GLN A 726 4.82 -4.79 43.47
CA GLN A 726 5.20 -3.75 42.50
C GLN A 726 4.88 -2.29 42.88
N ARG A 727 4.80 -1.95 44.18
CA ARG A 727 4.63 -0.55 44.63
C ARG A 727 5.95 0.24 44.56
N GLY A 728 6.47 0.44 43.35
CA GLY A 728 7.80 1.00 43.12
C GLY A 728 7.96 2.07 42.03
N ARG A 729 7.22 2.01 40.91
CA ARG A 729 7.50 2.87 39.72
C ARG A 729 6.33 3.60 39.06
N LEU A 730 5.08 3.23 39.31
CA LEU A 730 3.92 3.93 38.74
C LEU A 730 3.85 5.38 39.27
N ARG A 731 3.99 6.37 38.37
CA ARG A 731 3.51 7.73 38.59
C ARG A 731 2.06 7.80 38.08
N PRO A 732 1.05 8.07 38.93
CA PRO A 732 -0.31 8.24 38.45
C PRO A 732 -0.41 9.57 37.68
N LEU A 733 -0.69 9.51 36.37
CA LEU A 733 -0.89 10.70 35.54
C LEU A 733 -2.34 11.22 35.71
N TRP A 734 -2.63 11.78 36.88
CA TRP A 734 -3.93 12.38 37.18
C TRP A 734 -3.88 13.91 37.10
N LEU A 735 -4.33 14.46 35.97
CA LEU A 735 -4.71 15.87 35.90
C LEU A 735 -6.04 16.07 36.65
N PRO A 736 -6.15 17.07 37.56
CA PRO A 736 -7.37 17.27 38.34
C PRO A 736 -8.43 18.02 37.53
N VAL A 737 -9.57 17.37 37.28
CA VAL A 737 -10.77 17.98 36.69
C VAL A 737 -11.17 19.26 37.47
N PRO A 738 -11.32 20.42 36.81
CA PRO A 738 -11.67 21.66 37.49
C PRO A 738 -13.14 21.66 37.94
N PRO A 739 -13.46 22.12 39.17
CA PRO A 739 -14.84 22.13 39.67
C PRO A 739 -15.68 23.25 39.04
N ALA A 740 -16.93 22.94 38.69
CA ALA A 740 -17.87 23.88 38.06
C ALA A 740 -18.11 25.16 38.89
N PRO A 741 -18.31 26.33 38.23
CA PRO A 741 -18.35 27.62 38.90
C PRO A 741 -19.67 27.87 39.68
N PRO A 742 -19.61 28.41 40.92
CA PRO A 742 -20.80 28.65 41.73
C PRO A 742 -21.54 29.94 41.36
N VAL A 743 -22.82 29.82 41.00
CA VAL A 743 -23.73 30.95 40.72
C VAL A 743 -23.95 31.82 41.97
N ARG A 744 -23.72 33.14 41.87
CA ARG A 744 -24.20 34.15 42.84
C ARG A 744 -24.53 35.52 42.22
N PRO A 745 -25.75 36.04 42.41
CA PRO A 745 -26.07 37.47 42.34
C PRO A 745 -26.15 38.05 43.78
N PRO A 746 -26.46 39.34 44.00
CA PRO A 746 -25.43 40.39 43.93
C PRO A 746 -25.45 41.35 45.15
N GLN A 747 -24.38 42.12 45.36
CA GLN A 747 -24.50 43.52 45.83
C GLN A 747 -23.20 44.34 45.70
N CYS A 748 -23.35 45.66 45.69
CA CYS A 748 -22.29 46.63 45.46
C CYS A 748 -21.54 47.00 46.76
N HIS A 749 -20.26 47.40 46.67
CA HIS A 749 -19.90 48.85 46.70
C HIS A 749 -18.39 49.16 46.57
N TYR A 750 -18.10 50.09 45.65
CA TYR A 750 -17.11 51.19 45.77
C TYR A 750 -15.60 50.94 46.05
N ARG A 751 -14.79 51.33 45.04
CA ARG A 751 -13.53 52.11 45.08
C ARG A 751 -12.42 51.74 46.10
N GLY A 752 -11.22 51.45 45.57
CA GLY A 752 -9.96 51.48 46.32
C GLY A 752 -8.72 51.28 45.44
N ASN A 753 -8.37 52.26 44.59
CA ASN A 753 -7.24 52.15 43.65
C ASN A 753 -5.92 52.66 44.28
N SER A 754 -4.78 52.28 43.67
CA SER A 754 -3.39 52.79 43.86
C SER A 754 -2.63 52.39 45.15
N ALA A 755 -1.28 52.33 45.19
CA ALA A 755 -0.22 52.13 44.16
C ALA A 755 1.18 52.06 44.85
N PHE A 756 2.24 51.81 44.07
CA PHE A 756 3.70 51.85 44.40
C PHE A 756 4.21 50.72 45.33
N LEU A 757 5.21 49.88 44.98
CA LEU A 757 6.60 50.09 44.48
C LEU A 757 7.58 50.65 45.54
N PRO A 758 8.89 50.29 45.52
CA PRO A 758 9.45 48.93 45.36
C PRO A 758 10.75 48.65 46.18
N GLY A 759 11.20 47.37 46.20
CA GLY A 759 12.63 46.97 46.22
C GLY A 759 13.39 46.89 47.56
N GLY A 760 14.57 46.23 47.56
CA GLY A 760 15.57 46.40 48.65
C GLY A 760 16.48 45.24 49.11
N HIS A 761 17.35 44.69 48.25
CA HIS A 761 18.77 44.33 48.54
C HIS A 761 19.25 43.41 49.73
N HIS A 762 20.16 42.48 49.35
CA HIS A 762 21.40 42.04 50.05
C HIS A 762 21.39 41.15 51.33
N GLY A 763 22.53 40.45 51.55
CA GLY A 763 22.90 39.68 52.76
C GLY A 763 22.85 38.16 52.58
N GLU A 764 23.81 37.50 51.93
CA GLU A 764 25.12 37.03 52.45
C GLU A 764 25.11 35.81 53.41
N TYR A 765 26.00 34.86 53.10
CA TYR A 765 26.63 33.80 53.90
C TYR A 765 26.10 33.45 55.32
N PHE A 766 25.94 32.14 55.58
CA PHE A 766 26.72 31.44 56.62
C PHE A 766 26.72 29.91 56.44
N ARG A 767 27.85 29.24 56.76
CA ARG A 767 27.95 27.79 57.05
C ARG A 767 28.36 27.60 58.51
N PRO A 768 27.96 26.50 59.16
CA PRO A 768 28.94 25.72 59.93
C PRO A 768 28.95 24.22 59.58
N ASP A 769 29.91 23.49 60.15
CA ASP A 769 30.35 22.15 59.76
C ASP A 769 30.02 21.02 60.78
N SER A 770 30.29 19.78 60.35
CA SER A 770 30.43 18.54 61.16
C SER A 770 29.14 17.87 61.70
N GLY A 771 29.05 16.54 61.87
CA GLY A 771 29.96 15.40 61.56
C GLY A 771 29.79 14.26 62.59
N GLY A 772 30.02 12.96 62.33
CA GLY A 772 30.45 12.20 61.15
C GLY A 772 30.92 10.78 61.58
N ARG A 773 31.64 10.02 60.71
CA ARG A 773 32.31 8.70 60.95
C ARG A 773 31.38 7.47 61.00
N SER A 774 31.77 6.22 60.68
CA SER A 774 32.89 5.59 59.91
C SER A 774 32.68 4.04 59.89
N ALA A 775 33.49 3.11 59.34
CA ALA A 775 34.84 3.14 58.76
C ALA A 775 35.19 1.85 57.95
N GLN A 776 36.16 1.96 57.02
CA GLN A 776 37.17 0.94 56.63
C GLN A 776 36.71 -0.32 55.84
N SER A 777 37.50 -0.91 54.92
CA SER A 777 38.90 -0.69 54.46
C SER A 777 39.00 -0.93 52.92
N ARG A 778 40.13 -0.86 52.17
CA ARG A 778 41.58 -0.94 52.49
C ARG A 778 42.48 -0.31 51.38
N CYS A 779 43.78 -0.56 51.52
CA CYS A 779 45.00 -0.29 50.73
C CYS A 779 45.08 -0.87 49.29
N ASN A 780 46.02 -0.49 48.40
CA ASN A 780 47.11 0.52 48.39
C ASN A 780 47.59 0.82 46.94
N LYS A 781 47.67 2.09 46.51
CA LYS A 781 48.90 2.96 46.40
C LYS A 781 50.08 2.48 45.51
N ARG A 782 50.30 3.13 44.35
CA ARG A 782 51.63 3.66 43.90
C ARG A 782 51.53 4.67 42.73
N ILE A 783 52.68 5.26 42.37
CA ILE A 783 52.85 6.72 42.17
C ILE A 783 54.04 7.10 41.25
N HIS A 784 53.88 8.22 40.51
CA HIS A 784 54.85 9.11 39.81
C HIS A 784 55.62 8.69 38.51
N PRO A 785 55.91 9.67 37.61
CA PRO A 785 56.63 9.55 36.30
C PRO A 785 58.14 9.94 36.45
N PRO A 786 58.95 10.42 35.45
CA PRO A 786 58.76 10.64 33.98
C PRO A 786 59.97 10.26 33.06
N ARG A 787 59.88 10.53 31.74
CA ARG A 787 60.96 11.15 30.91
C ARG A 787 60.62 11.49 29.44
N GLN A 788 61.36 12.45 28.87
CA GLN A 788 61.53 12.76 27.43
C GLN A 788 62.69 11.88 26.85
N THR A 789 63.11 11.81 25.57
CA THR A 789 63.29 12.75 24.43
C THR A 789 63.52 11.95 23.12
N ALA A 790 63.56 12.46 21.88
CA ALA A 790 62.94 13.59 21.15
C ALA A 790 63.54 13.66 19.71
N GLY A 791 62.80 14.14 18.69
CA GLY A 791 63.29 14.40 17.33
C GLY A 791 62.43 13.75 16.21
N ALA A 792 62.30 14.32 14.99
CA ALA A 792 62.76 15.62 14.49
C ALA A 792 61.87 16.12 13.33
N HIS A 793 61.86 17.44 13.11
CA HIS A 793 61.19 18.16 12.00
C HIS A 793 62.17 18.32 10.79
N PRO A 794 61.75 18.70 9.55
CA PRO A 794 60.91 19.88 9.30
C PRO A 794 59.95 19.93 8.07
N ALA A 795 59.06 20.92 8.14
CA ALA A 795 58.55 21.81 7.07
C ALA A 795 57.97 21.25 5.75
N GLY A 796 56.69 21.58 5.52
CA GLY A 796 56.02 21.63 4.21
C GLY A 796 54.67 22.33 4.35
N SER A 797 54.53 23.55 3.84
CA SER A 797 53.34 24.41 4.08
C SER A 797 52.80 25.06 2.80
N GLN A 798 51.49 24.98 2.57
CA GLN A 798 50.63 25.88 1.76
C GLN A 798 49.13 25.48 1.98
N PRO A 799 48.13 26.32 1.61
CA PRO A 799 46.77 26.28 2.17
C PRO A 799 45.69 25.52 1.34
N PRO A 800 44.48 25.30 1.89
CA PRO A 800 43.34 24.72 1.17
C PRO A 800 42.75 25.61 0.04
N PRO A 801 41.99 25.03 -0.91
CA PRO A 801 41.43 25.74 -2.05
C PRO A 801 40.29 26.72 -1.69
N GLN A 802 40.07 27.69 -2.58
CA GLN A 802 39.09 28.77 -2.41
C GLN A 802 37.68 28.36 -2.86
N ARG A 803 36.65 28.94 -2.24
CA ARG A 803 35.26 28.91 -2.75
C ARG A 803 35.10 29.91 -3.90
N SER A 804 34.37 29.52 -4.95
CA SER A 804 33.95 30.41 -6.02
C SER A 804 32.82 31.36 -5.55
N PRO A 805 32.76 32.62 -6.02
CA PRO A 805 31.66 33.54 -5.73
C PRO A 805 30.48 33.36 -6.71
N PRO A 806 29.24 33.76 -6.33
CA PRO A 806 28.10 33.81 -7.24
C PRO A 806 28.23 34.97 -8.27
N PRO A 807 27.56 34.87 -9.43
CA PRO A 807 27.56 35.92 -10.45
C PRO A 807 26.80 37.19 -10.01
N ALA A 808 27.16 38.33 -10.59
CA ALA A 808 26.69 39.65 -10.16
C ALA A 808 25.35 40.05 -10.80
N ALA A 809 24.52 40.78 -10.04
CA ALA A 809 23.23 41.28 -10.49
C ALA A 809 23.35 42.35 -11.59
N HIS A 810 22.54 42.22 -12.65
CA HIS A 810 22.34 43.28 -13.64
C HIS A 810 21.23 44.24 -13.20
N THR A 811 21.53 45.55 -13.17
CA THR A 811 20.58 46.59 -12.79
C THR A 811 19.72 47.05 -13.98
N SER A 812 18.40 47.11 -13.80
CA SER A 812 17.52 47.99 -14.58
C SER A 812 16.60 48.80 -13.65
N LYS A 813 16.07 49.94 -14.12
CA LYS A 813 15.25 50.87 -13.31
C LYS A 813 13.93 51.20 -14.00
N ALA A 814 12.85 50.59 -13.53
CA ALA A 814 11.47 51.08 -13.55
C ALA A 814 10.68 50.26 -12.51
N GLY A 815 9.65 50.74 -11.83
CA GLY A 815 9.02 52.05 -11.85
C GLY A 815 7.77 52.06 -10.95
N ARG A 816 7.89 51.57 -9.70
CA ARG A 816 6.73 51.33 -8.80
C ARG A 816 6.10 52.63 -8.29
N THR A 817 4.94 52.99 -8.83
CA THR A 817 3.94 53.80 -8.12
C THR A 817 3.30 52.99 -6.99
N ARG A 818 2.82 53.67 -5.94
CA ARG A 818 2.14 53.07 -4.77
C ARG A 818 0.69 53.55 -4.68
N LEU A 819 -0.07 52.88 -3.79
CA LEU A 819 -1.38 53.23 -3.20
C LEU A 819 -2.60 52.66 -3.93
N PRO A 820 -3.68 52.29 -3.20
CA PRO A 820 -3.68 51.71 -1.85
C PRO A 820 -4.66 50.51 -1.72
N ALA A 821 -4.72 49.90 -0.52
CA ALA A 821 -5.65 48.81 -0.23
C ALA A 821 -7.11 49.26 -0.01
N ALA A 822 -8.04 48.36 -0.30
CA ALA A 822 -9.41 48.31 0.20
C ALA A 822 -9.64 46.84 0.65
N ALA A 823 -9.81 46.54 1.94
CA ALA A 823 -11.02 46.77 2.76
C ALA A 823 -12.10 45.70 2.49
N TYR A 824 -12.06 44.64 3.32
CA TYR A 824 -13.05 43.57 3.38
C TYR A 824 -14.44 44.12 3.69
N HIS A 825 -15.47 43.46 3.16
CA HIS A 825 -16.80 43.46 3.75
C HIS A 825 -17.46 42.08 3.59
N THR A 826 -17.55 41.35 4.70
CA THR A 826 -18.30 40.10 4.81
C THR A 826 -19.81 40.35 4.89
N ALA A 827 -20.60 39.41 4.38
CA ALA A 827 -22.05 39.32 4.58
C ALA A 827 -22.44 37.84 4.68
N CYS A 828 -23.03 37.43 5.81
CA CYS A 828 -23.35 36.03 6.11
C CYS A 828 -24.66 35.54 5.43
N PRO A 829 -24.84 34.20 5.29
CA PRO A 829 -25.87 33.61 4.43
C PRO A 829 -27.19 33.26 5.14
N VAL A 830 -28.18 32.85 4.35
CA VAL A 830 -29.34 32.01 4.75
C VAL A 830 -29.81 31.19 3.52
N PRO A 831 -30.48 30.03 3.69
CA PRO A 831 -30.34 28.87 2.77
C PRO A 831 -31.67 28.39 2.13
N VAL A 832 -31.72 27.15 1.60
CA VAL A 832 -32.79 26.11 1.77
C VAL A 832 -33.00 25.18 0.54
N HIS A 833 -32.90 23.86 0.79
CA HIS A 833 -33.53 22.68 0.14
C HIS A 833 -33.73 22.51 -1.39
N SER A 834 -33.04 21.48 -1.92
CA SER A 834 -33.55 20.27 -2.61
C SER A 834 -34.62 20.28 -3.74
N ALA A 835 -34.28 19.52 -4.79
CA ALA A 835 -35.12 18.56 -5.54
C ALA A 835 -35.99 18.99 -6.75
N ALA A 836 -36.27 17.99 -7.59
CA ALA A 836 -37.23 17.88 -8.71
C ALA A 836 -36.81 18.37 -10.12
N ASN A 837 -36.40 17.40 -10.95
CA ASN A 837 -36.43 17.38 -12.42
C ASN A 837 -37.90 17.55 -12.94
N PRO A 838 -38.15 18.23 -14.07
CA PRO A 838 -38.65 17.47 -15.22
C PRO A 838 -38.29 18.02 -16.63
N ALA A 839 -37.88 17.10 -17.51
CA ALA A 839 -38.23 16.96 -18.95
C ALA A 839 -38.18 18.17 -19.93
N GLY A 840 -37.46 18.00 -21.04
CA GLY A 840 -37.58 18.80 -22.28
C GLY A 840 -38.80 18.39 -23.15
N PRO A 841 -38.74 18.42 -24.51
CA PRO A 841 -37.64 18.87 -25.39
C PRO A 841 -38.09 19.81 -26.54
N ALA A 842 -37.13 20.39 -27.28
CA ALA A 842 -37.38 21.00 -28.61
C ALA A 842 -36.16 20.89 -29.54
N ARG A 843 -36.40 20.82 -30.86
CA ARG A 843 -35.38 20.70 -31.92
C ARG A 843 -35.22 22.04 -32.65
N HIS A 844 -34.04 22.34 -33.22
CA HIS A 844 -33.86 22.53 -34.67
C HIS A 844 -32.46 23.03 -35.11
N THR A 845 -31.78 22.20 -35.92
CA THR A 845 -30.83 22.61 -36.98
C THR A 845 -31.63 23.05 -38.25
N PRO A 846 -31.06 23.77 -39.27
CA PRO A 846 -29.70 23.59 -39.83
C PRO A 846 -28.90 24.78 -40.43
N ASP A 847 -27.63 24.43 -40.72
CA ASP A 847 -26.59 24.92 -41.67
C ASP A 847 -27.07 25.05 -43.16
N PRO A 848 -26.30 25.44 -44.22
CA PRO A 848 -24.96 26.09 -44.38
C PRO A 848 -24.91 27.36 -45.30
N SER A 849 -23.71 27.96 -45.52
CA SER A 849 -23.12 28.11 -46.90
C SER A 849 -21.80 28.93 -47.09
N THR A 850 -20.68 28.21 -47.33
CA THR A 850 -19.64 28.38 -48.39
C THR A 850 -19.24 29.76 -49.00
N GLY A 851 -17.92 30.03 -49.16
CA GLY A 851 -17.39 31.04 -50.12
C GLY A 851 -15.84 31.30 -50.09
N CYS A 852 -14.91 30.52 -50.66
CA CYS A 852 -14.67 30.08 -52.06
C CYS A 852 -13.79 31.03 -52.96
N ARG A 853 -12.58 30.54 -53.38
CA ARG A 853 -11.73 30.86 -54.60
C ARG A 853 -10.70 32.03 -54.66
N ARG A 854 -9.41 31.68 -54.80
CA ARG A 854 -8.51 31.78 -56.02
C ARG A 854 -7.05 31.39 -55.66
N ARG A 855 -6.34 30.47 -56.35
CA ARG A 855 -5.63 30.54 -57.68
C ARG A 855 -4.39 31.46 -57.69
N CYS A 856 -3.22 31.13 -58.29
CA CYS A 856 -2.82 29.98 -59.13
C CYS A 856 -1.27 29.88 -59.38
N CYS A 857 -0.72 28.65 -59.50
CA CYS A 857 0.49 28.27 -60.28
C CYS A 857 1.88 28.81 -59.81
N CYS A 858 3.04 28.22 -60.17
CA CYS A 858 3.35 27.29 -61.26
C CYS A 858 4.51 26.29 -60.95
N HIS A 859 4.68 25.32 -61.85
CA HIS A 859 5.70 24.25 -62.07
C HIS A 859 7.09 24.23 -61.36
N ARG A 860 7.89 23.13 -61.35
CA ARG A 860 7.78 21.66 -61.62
C ARG A 860 9.20 21.16 -62.00
N GLU A 861 9.75 20.12 -61.39
CA GLU A 861 10.49 19.02 -62.08
C GLU A 861 11.06 17.95 -61.13
N SER A 862 11.31 16.76 -61.68
CA SER A 862 11.99 15.60 -61.08
C SER A 862 12.58 14.78 -62.23
N PRO A 863 13.64 13.97 -62.02
CA PRO A 863 13.37 12.53 -62.15
C PRO A 863 14.30 11.56 -61.39
N GLY A 864 13.68 10.60 -60.72
CA GLY A 864 13.98 9.18 -60.97
C GLY A 864 15.04 8.47 -60.10
N PRO A 865 15.08 7.12 -60.12
CA PRO A 865 15.49 6.34 -58.95
C PRO A 865 16.61 5.31 -59.20
N ARG A 866 17.10 4.67 -58.12
CA ARG A 866 17.77 3.36 -58.19
C ARG A 866 17.85 2.61 -56.85
N THR A 867 17.56 1.31 -56.90
CA THR A 867 17.83 0.24 -55.92
C THR A 867 18.29 -1.00 -56.73
N PRO A 868 18.64 -2.17 -56.13
CA PRO A 868 19.12 -2.50 -54.78
C PRO A 868 20.50 -3.23 -54.80
N GLY A 869 21.01 -3.73 -53.66
CA GLY A 869 22.20 -4.61 -53.65
C GLY A 869 22.58 -5.29 -52.31
N ARG A 870 22.36 -6.61 -52.22
CA ARG A 870 23.06 -7.62 -51.38
C ARG A 870 23.68 -8.67 -52.37
N PRO A 871 24.49 -9.70 -51.99
CA PRO A 871 24.95 -10.15 -50.66
C PRO A 871 26.48 -10.44 -50.57
N GLY A 872 26.97 -10.97 -49.44
CA GLY A 872 28.30 -11.62 -49.32
C GLY A 872 28.76 -11.86 -47.87
N PRO A 873 29.17 -13.09 -47.45
CA PRO A 873 29.42 -13.42 -46.04
C PRO A 873 30.91 -13.59 -45.64
N GLY A 874 31.19 -13.60 -44.34
CA GLY A 874 32.48 -13.99 -43.76
C GLY A 874 32.40 -14.38 -42.28
N ILE A 875 32.94 -15.56 -41.94
CA ILE A 875 33.11 -16.11 -40.58
C ILE A 875 34.62 -16.19 -40.30
N PRO A 876 35.13 -15.66 -39.18
CA PRO A 876 35.58 -16.55 -38.09
C PRO A 876 35.44 -15.99 -36.66
N SER A 877 35.68 -16.87 -35.70
CA SER A 877 35.64 -16.70 -34.23
C SER A 877 36.76 -17.57 -33.61
N PRO A 878 37.15 -17.48 -32.32
CA PRO A 878 37.23 -16.32 -31.41
C PRO A 878 38.66 -16.13 -30.83
N ALA A 879 38.90 -15.05 -30.08
CA ALA A 879 39.99 -14.96 -29.11
C ALA A 879 39.68 -13.92 -28.00
N GLY A 880 40.03 -14.22 -26.76
CA GLY A 880 39.96 -13.28 -25.64
C GLY A 880 41.18 -13.42 -24.71
N PRO A 881 41.37 -12.52 -23.72
CA PRO A 881 42.36 -12.70 -22.66
C PRO A 881 41.74 -12.89 -21.26
N ARG A 882 42.49 -13.52 -20.36
CA ARG A 882 42.18 -13.60 -18.91
C ARG A 882 42.92 -12.50 -18.15
N TYR A 883 42.39 -12.10 -16.99
CA TYR A 883 43.20 -11.72 -15.82
C TYR A 883 42.58 -12.27 -14.53
N SER A 884 43.32 -12.23 -13.41
CA SER A 884 42.94 -12.92 -12.17
C SER A 884 43.63 -12.35 -10.91
N SER A 885 43.18 -12.85 -9.75
CA SER A 885 43.66 -12.63 -8.37
C SER A 885 43.10 -11.41 -7.60
N GLY A 886 42.76 -11.50 -6.30
CA GLY A 886 42.40 -12.72 -5.54
C GLY A 886 42.62 -12.72 -4.01
N ARG A 887 41.94 -13.68 -3.36
CA ARG A 887 42.21 -14.31 -2.03
C ARG A 887 42.07 -13.49 -0.74
N SER A 888 41.22 -14.05 0.13
CA SER A 888 41.63 -14.55 1.46
C SER A 888 40.89 -15.88 1.75
N GLN A 889 41.33 -16.69 2.73
CA GLN A 889 40.75 -18.01 3.08
C GLN A 889 40.88 -18.33 4.57
N ARG A 890 39.89 -19.04 5.13
CA ARG A 890 40.00 -20.08 6.18
C ARG A 890 38.62 -20.75 6.36
N SER A 891 38.44 -22.02 5.95
CA SER A 891 38.54 -23.23 6.80
C SER A 891 37.50 -23.30 7.93
N GLY A 892 36.55 -24.24 8.00
CA GLY A 892 36.23 -25.37 7.11
C GLY A 892 36.29 -26.73 7.81
N SER A 893 35.13 -27.32 8.09
CA SER A 893 34.97 -28.68 8.62
C SER A 893 33.56 -29.23 8.38
N CYS A 894 33.47 -30.35 7.68
CA CYS A 894 32.26 -31.18 7.59
C CYS A 894 32.66 -32.62 7.94
N PRO A 895 31.81 -33.36 8.68
CA PRO A 895 31.75 -34.80 8.48
C PRO A 895 30.31 -35.37 8.47
N THR A 896 29.91 -35.85 7.29
CA THR A 896 29.21 -37.14 7.06
C THR A 896 27.88 -37.48 7.77
N ARG A 897 26.87 -37.76 6.94
CA ARG A 897 25.70 -38.64 7.14
C ARG A 897 25.79 -39.64 8.32
N ALA A 898 24.75 -39.67 9.16
CA ALA A 898 24.21 -40.92 9.71
C ALA A 898 22.74 -40.77 10.16
N ALA A 899 21.89 -41.70 9.74
CA ALA A 899 20.57 -42.01 10.28
C ALA A 899 20.34 -43.54 10.10
N PRO A 900 19.35 -44.18 10.74
CA PRO A 900 18.40 -43.70 11.76
C PRO A 900 18.45 -44.54 13.07
N SER A 901 17.67 -44.18 14.10
CA SER A 901 16.93 -45.16 14.94
C SER A 901 15.94 -44.50 15.91
N TRP A 902 15.01 -45.34 16.40
CA TRP A 902 13.79 -45.01 17.16
C TRP A 902 13.97 -44.88 18.69
N THR A 903 12.91 -44.35 19.33
CA THR A 903 12.45 -44.58 20.73
C THR A 903 13.30 -44.12 21.91
N GLY A 904 12.64 -43.50 22.92
CA GLY A 904 13.02 -43.68 24.32
C GLY A 904 12.80 -42.49 25.25
N SER A 905 11.62 -42.43 25.87
CA SER A 905 11.27 -41.65 27.07
C SER A 905 12.41 -41.29 28.04
N GLY A 906 12.45 -40.04 28.51
CA GLY A 906 13.27 -39.56 29.63
C GLY A 906 12.68 -38.31 30.25
#